data_AF-E2AFC4-F1
#
_entry.id   AF-E2AFC4-F1
#
_cell.length_a   1.000
_cell.length_b   1.000
_cell.length_c   1.000
_cell.angle_alpha   90.00
_cell.angle_beta   90.00
_cell.angle_gamma   90.00
#
_symmetry.space_group_name_H-M   'P 1'
#
loop_
_entity.id
_entity.type
_entity.pdbx_description
1 polymer ?
#
loop_
_entity_poly.entity_id
_entity_poly.type
_entity_poly.pdbx_seq_one_letter_code
_entity_poly.pdbx_strand_id
1 'polypeptide(L)'
;MIRNVAVGISGGVDSAVTALLLKNKGFNVTGVFMKNWDIRDETGNCTVEKDYEDARWICDKLKIPLIQLDFVKEYWNEVFSDLLEKYQTGYTPNPDILCNKNIKFNKFFDVAHVHLLQAYDSNKDQTFFLNQIPQQTLRRCMFPLGNYLKNHVKTIAKEASLHKIAQKKESMGICFVGKREFQDFISEYIDDKPGEYVDLDSGLSIGKHNGIHKLTIGQRCRIGGCENAYYVFSKDQKTNTIIAVDSGIHPALYTDFLITQDVHWISEEPHELRHSGVLSCDFRFQHRNPLITCNVYKISDNRLFIRLSVPLRAITKGQYAVLYSGEECLGGSIISYPGPSFFALNQQNSIIETRCCDLIALTSGIHLPNNIAEEIGEGAVSLTYNNIDATLAENELVFINFYAQWCRFSNLLAPIFDKAADKIRAEFREPGRVVMAKVDCDQETSVASRFHISKYPTLKVIRNGQPTKREYRGQRSIEAFQEFVRKQLEDPIREFFDLRELNELDDKKRMIIGYFDRKDIPEYELFRKVATNLKDDCQFHVGFGNASNALHPPGEPIIVFRSDKALSNDEDETYRGSLTNYDELNVWAQEKCVPLVREITFENAEELTEEGLPFLILFHAPDDIESVKLYKDIVTRTLISEKQNVNFLTADGLKFAHPLHHLGKSTADLPLIAIDSFRHMYLFKDFNDIYVEGKLKAFLQDLYSGKLHREFHYGPEITSNDIPQVTGKQVKTPTTPPESAFKKLAPSKNRYTIVKDEL
;
A
#
# COMPACT_ATOMS: atom_id res chain seq x y z
N MET A 1 -40.04 -30.31 4.14
CA MET A 1 -39.26 -29.35 4.94
C MET A 1 -37.82 -29.87 5.00
N ILE A 2 -36.86 -29.20 4.35
CA ILE A 2 -35.46 -29.63 4.37
C ILE A 2 -34.94 -29.45 5.80
N ARG A 3 -34.54 -30.53 6.47
CA ARG A 3 -34.02 -30.50 7.85
C ARG A 3 -32.52 -30.74 7.94
N ASN A 4 -31.92 -31.43 6.97
CA ASN A 4 -30.50 -31.77 6.96
C ASN A 4 -29.78 -30.88 5.93
N VAL A 5 -28.70 -30.21 6.35
CA VAL A 5 -27.91 -29.32 5.49
C VAL A 5 -26.44 -29.69 5.61
N ALA A 6 -25.81 -30.00 4.47
CA ALA A 6 -24.36 -30.15 4.39
C ALA A 6 -23.72 -28.78 4.12
N VAL A 7 -22.70 -28.43 4.90
CA VAL A 7 -21.95 -27.17 4.74
C VAL A 7 -20.50 -27.51 4.39
N GLY A 8 -20.02 -27.01 3.25
CA GLY A 8 -18.61 -27.09 2.91
C GLY A 8 -17.77 -26.27 3.91
N ILE A 9 -16.98 -26.93 4.76
CA ILE A 9 -16.11 -26.30 5.75
C ILE A 9 -14.69 -26.28 5.18
N SER A 10 -14.19 -25.11 4.82
CA SER A 10 -12.85 -24.95 4.23
C SER A 10 -11.77 -24.57 5.25
N GLY A 11 -12.10 -24.60 6.55
CA GLY A 11 -11.24 -24.06 7.62
C GLY A 11 -11.20 -22.52 7.68
N GLY A 12 -12.11 -21.84 6.96
CA GLY A 12 -12.22 -20.38 6.89
C GLY A 12 -13.42 -19.80 7.67
N VAL A 13 -13.34 -18.51 8.00
CA VAL A 13 -14.36 -17.80 8.82
C VAL A 13 -15.76 -17.82 8.20
N ASP A 14 -15.87 -17.71 6.88
CA ASP A 14 -17.15 -17.67 6.18
C ASP A 14 -17.89 -19.00 6.33
N SER A 15 -17.20 -20.11 6.11
CA SER A 15 -17.78 -21.45 6.28
C SER A 15 -18.16 -21.74 7.74
N ALA A 16 -17.38 -21.24 8.70
CA ALA A 16 -17.66 -21.42 10.13
C ALA A 16 -18.93 -20.67 10.57
N VAL A 17 -19.07 -19.41 10.16
CA VAL A 17 -20.27 -18.60 10.47
C VAL A 17 -21.48 -19.11 9.71
N THR A 18 -21.32 -19.59 8.48
CA THR A 18 -22.38 -20.24 7.71
C THR A 18 -22.97 -21.43 8.47
N ALA A 19 -22.12 -22.34 8.97
CA ALA A 19 -22.55 -23.49 9.74
C ALA A 19 -23.24 -23.09 11.06
N LEU A 20 -22.72 -22.08 11.76
CA LEU A 20 -23.32 -21.53 12.98
C LEU A 20 -24.72 -20.94 12.72
N LEU A 21 -24.87 -20.11 11.69
CA LEU A 21 -26.15 -19.46 11.36
C LEU A 21 -27.22 -20.50 11.01
N LEU A 22 -26.86 -21.54 10.25
CA LEU A 22 -27.77 -22.63 9.90
C LEU A 22 -28.14 -23.45 11.14
N LYS A 23 -27.17 -23.75 12.01
CA LYS A 23 -27.44 -24.45 13.27
C LYS A 23 -28.39 -23.66 14.17
N ASN A 24 -28.16 -22.35 14.31
CA ASN A 24 -29.00 -21.47 15.14
C ASN A 24 -30.43 -21.33 14.60
N LYS A 25 -30.62 -21.47 13.27
CA LYS A 25 -31.93 -21.53 12.63
C LYS A 25 -32.62 -22.90 12.77
N GLY A 26 -32.03 -23.85 13.48
CA GLY A 26 -32.62 -25.15 13.79
C GLY A 26 -32.40 -26.24 12.73
N PHE A 27 -31.49 -26.03 11.76
CA PHE A 27 -31.13 -27.07 10.80
C PHE A 27 -30.20 -28.11 11.43
N ASN A 28 -30.33 -29.37 11.01
CA ASN A 28 -29.38 -30.44 11.31
C ASN A 28 -28.17 -30.32 10.36
N VAL A 29 -27.12 -29.67 10.83
CA VAL A 29 -25.95 -29.30 10.02
C VAL A 29 -24.88 -30.39 10.08
N THR A 30 -24.35 -30.78 8.92
CA THR A 30 -23.15 -31.63 8.80
C THR A 30 -22.06 -30.86 8.05
N GLY A 31 -20.86 -30.76 8.62
CA GLY A 31 -19.71 -30.18 7.96
C GLY A 31 -19.10 -31.16 6.96
N VAL A 32 -18.65 -30.67 5.81
CA VAL A 32 -17.96 -31.45 4.79
C VAL A 32 -16.66 -30.74 4.41
N PHE A 33 -15.52 -31.38 4.58
CA PHE A 33 -14.21 -30.90 4.10
C PHE A 33 -13.82 -31.65 2.84
N MET A 34 -13.43 -30.93 1.79
CA MET A 34 -13.05 -31.50 0.49
C MET A 34 -11.55 -31.35 0.28
N LYS A 35 -10.84 -32.48 0.14
CA LYS A 35 -9.44 -32.52 -0.28
C LYS A 35 -9.39 -32.64 -1.80
N ASN A 36 -8.96 -31.57 -2.48
CA ASN A 36 -8.98 -31.48 -3.94
C ASN A 36 -7.57 -31.38 -4.58
N TRP A 37 -6.52 -31.34 -3.77
CA TRP A 37 -5.12 -31.22 -4.24
C TRP A 37 -4.17 -32.06 -3.39
N ASP A 38 -3.13 -32.63 -4.00
CA ASP A 38 -2.08 -33.43 -3.34
C ASP A 38 -0.69 -32.95 -3.79
N ILE A 39 0.27 -32.90 -2.88
CA ILE A 39 1.59 -32.23 -3.05
C ILE A 39 2.71 -33.26 -3.30
N ARG A 40 2.39 -34.55 -3.43
CA ARG A 40 3.39 -35.62 -3.56
C ARG A 40 4.37 -35.45 -4.74
N ASP A 41 4.07 -34.56 -5.70
CA ASP A 41 4.90 -34.26 -6.87
C ASP A 41 5.47 -32.81 -6.90
N GLU A 42 5.41 -32.01 -5.81
CA GLU A 42 5.78 -30.59 -5.81
C GLU A 42 6.71 -30.16 -4.63
N THR A 43 7.47 -29.07 -4.83
CA THR A 43 8.46 -28.53 -3.86
C THR A 43 7.89 -27.55 -2.82
N GLY A 44 6.57 -27.41 -2.71
CA GLY A 44 5.89 -26.41 -1.87
C GLY A 44 5.49 -26.87 -0.46
N ASN A 45 5.37 -25.92 0.48
CA ASN A 45 4.87 -26.18 1.84
C ASN A 45 3.34 -26.39 1.88
N CYS A 46 2.87 -27.50 2.49
CA CYS A 46 1.47 -27.88 2.58
C CYS A 46 0.64 -27.02 3.56
N THR A 47 -0.53 -26.52 3.12
CA THR A 47 -1.52 -25.87 4.00
C THR A 47 -2.81 -26.68 4.20
N VAL A 48 -3.03 -27.75 3.43
CA VAL A 48 -4.28 -28.53 3.43
C VAL A 48 -4.53 -29.23 4.76
N GLU A 49 -3.49 -29.82 5.35
CA GLU A 49 -3.59 -30.49 6.66
C GLU A 49 -4.01 -29.50 7.77
N LYS A 50 -3.47 -28.28 7.72
CA LYS A 50 -3.80 -27.21 8.67
C LYS A 50 -5.23 -26.70 8.48
N ASP A 51 -5.69 -26.60 7.23
CA ASP A 51 -7.08 -26.22 6.93
C ASP A 51 -8.06 -27.30 7.38
N TYR A 52 -7.69 -28.58 7.29
CA TYR A 52 -8.46 -29.70 7.82
C TYR A 52 -8.53 -29.67 9.36
N GLU A 53 -7.41 -29.41 10.04
CA GLU A 53 -7.40 -29.24 11.50
C GLU A 53 -8.29 -28.08 11.95
N ASP A 54 -8.25 -26.95 11.23
CA ASP A 54 -9.14 -25.82 11.51
C ASP A 54 -10.61 -26.17 11.25
N ALA A 55 -10.92 -26.91 10.19
CA ALA A 55 -12.27 -27.40 9.91
C ALA A 55 -12.79 -28.33 11.01
N ARG A 56 -11.94 -29.26 11.48
CA ARG A 56 -12.24 -30.15 12.61
C ARG A 56 -12.51 -29.36 13.88
N TRP A 57 -11.64 -28.39 14.20
CA TRP A 57 -11.81 -27.52 15.35
C TRP A 57 -13.12 -26.73 15.32
N ILE A 58 -13.49 -26.19 14.15
CA ILE A 58 -14.78 -25.48 13.95
C ILE A 58 -15.95 -26.44 14.25
N CYS A 59 -15.96 -27.63 13.65
CA CYS A 59 -17.04 -28.59 13.80
C CYS A 59 -17.17 -29.08 15.26
N ASP A 60 -16.06 -29.31 15.95
CA ASP A 60 -16.02 -29.69 17.36
C ASP A 60 -16.61 -28.58 18.25
N LYS A 61 -16.22 -27.32 18.02
CA LYS A 61 -16.78 -26.17 18.75
C LYS A 61 -18.27 -25.98 18.50
N LEU A 62 -18.68 -26.15 17.25
CA LEU A 62 -20.08 -26.04 16.85
C LEU A 62 -20.88 -27.31 17.18
N LYS A 63 -20.28 -28.38 17.72
CA LYS A 63 -20.92 -29.67 17.99
C LYS A 63 -21.72 -30.20 16.79
N ILE A 64 -21.08 -30.24 15.62
CA ILE A 64 -21.63 -30.79 14.37
C ILE A 64 -20.68 -31.86 13.82
N PRO A 65 -21.17 -32.92 13.15
CA PRO A 65 -20.31 -33.93 12.53
C PRO A 65 -19.51 -33.33 11.36
N LEU A 66 -18.27 -33.80 11.15
CA LEU A 66 -17.41 -33.46 10.01
C LEU A 66 -17.13 -34.71 9.18
N ILE A 67 -17.29 -34.62 7.86
CA ILE A 67 -16.96 -35.66 6.89
C ILE A 67 -15.85 -35.15 5.97
N GLN A 68 -14.82 -35.95 5.73
CA GLN A 68 -13.78 -35.66 4.74
C GLN A 68 -14.04 -36.44 3.45
N LEU A 69 -13.95 -35.75 2.30
CA LEU A 69 -14.07 -36.34 0.97
C LEU A 69 -12.82 -36.01 0.14
N ASP A 70 -12.34 -36.97 -0.64
CA ASP A 70 -11.19 -36.82 -1.54
C ASP A 70 -11.69 -36.73 -2.98
N PHE A 71 -11.38 -35.62 -3.65
CA PHE A 71 -11.71 -35.35 -5.07
C PHE A 71 -10.47 -34.92 -5.87
N VAL A 72 -9.26 -35.30 -5.42
CA VAL A 72 -8.01 -34.93 -6.10
C VAL A 72 -8.01 -35.37 -7.57
N LYS A 73 -8.50 -36.59 -7.84
CA LYS A 73 -8.52 -37.17 -9.19
C LYS A 73 -9.50 -36.44 -10.11
N GLU A 74 -10.70 -36.11 -9.62
CA GLU A 74 -11.73 -35.41 -10.36
C GLU A 74 -11.31 -33.96 -10.65
N TYR A 75 -10.72 -33.26 -9.68
CA TYR A 75 -10.21 -31.90 -9.87
C TYR A 75 -9.08 -31.86 -10.92
N TRP A 76 -8.14 -32.80 -10.88
CA TRP A 76 -7.06 -32.88 -11.86
C TRP A 76 -7.59 -33.05 -13.30
N ASN A 77 -8.52 -33.98 -13.51
CA ASN A 77 -9.01 -34.33 -14.84
C ASN A 77 -10.02 -33.31 -15.39
N GLU A 78 -10.94 -32.82 -14.56
CA GLU A 78 -12.09 -32.02 -15.04
C GLU A 78 -11.90 -30.50 -14.90
N VAL A 79 -10.85 -30.05 -14.19
CA VAL A 79 -10.57 -28.63 -13.96
C VAL A 79 -9.14 -28.28 -14.33
N PHE A 80 -8.15 -29.00 -13.79
CA PHE A 80 -6.74 -28.63 -13.97
C PHE A 80 -6.18 -28.97 -15.35
N SER A 81 -6.57 -30.09 -15.94
CA SER A 81 -6.10 -30.48 -17.29
C SER A 81 -6.57 -29.51 -18.38
N ASP A 82 -7.84 -29.10 -18.35
CA ASP A 82 -8.40 -28.07 -19.24
C ASP A 82 -7.74 -26.69 -19.03
N LEU A 83 -7.37 -26.37 -17.79
CA LEU A 83 -6.61 -25.16 -17.46
C LEU A 83 -5.24 -25.15 -18.15
N LEU A 84 -4.50 -26.25 -18.11
CA LEU A 84 -3.17 -26.38 -18.72
C LEU A 84 -3.24 -26.26 -20.25
N GLU A 85 -4.19 -26.94 -20.89
CA GLU A 85 -4.38 -26.85 -22.35
C GLU A 85 -4.70 -25.40 -22.80
N LYS A 86 -5.53 -24.69 -22.03
CA LYS A 86 -5.87 -23.29 -22.29
C LYS A 86 -4.69 -22.34 -22.10
N TYR A 87 -3.85 -22.55 -21.08
CA TYR A 87 -2.63 -21.77 -20.92
C TYR A 87 -1.61 -22.03 -22.04
N GLN A 88 -1.46 -23.29 -22.48
CA GLN A 88 -0.58 -23.66 -23.60
C GLN A 88 -1.03 -23.04 -24.93
N THR A 89 -2.33 -22.79 -25.09
CA THR A 89 -2.92 -22.13 -26.26
C THR A 89 -3.05 -20.60 -26.11
N GLY A 90 -2.44 -20.01 -25.07
CA GLY A 90 -2.35 -18.56 -24.89
C GLY A 90 -3.61 -17.90 -24.30
N TYR A 91 -4.61 -18.67 -23.87
CA TYR A 91 -5.79 -18.16 -23.15
C TYR A 91 -5.45 -17.88 -21.67
N THR A 92 -6.23 -17.02 -21.02
CA THR A 92 -6.18 -16.82 -19.56
C THR A 92 -7.48 -17.37 -18.95
N PRO A 93 -7.56 -18.68 -18.65
CA PRO A 93 -8.74 -19.31 -18.03
C PRO A 93 -8.93 -18.93 -16.55
N ASN A 94 -10.16 -19.09 -16.05
CA ASN A 94 -10.49 -18.94 -14.62
C ASN A 94 -10.92 -20.31 -14.02
N PRO A 95 -10.04 -21.00 -13.26
CA PRO A 95 -10.30 -22.35 -12.74
C PRO A 95 -11.44 -22.43 -11.72
N ASP A 96 -11.72 -21.33 -11.01
CA ASP A 96 -12.69 -21.32 -9.92
C ASP A 96 -14.12 -21.52 -10.43
N ILE A 97 -14.41 -21.06 -11.65
CA ILE A 97 -15.70 -21.21 -12.32
C ILE A 97 -15.95 -22.67 -12.71
N LEU A 98 -14.93 -23.34 -13.25
CA LEU A 98 -15.01 -24.76 -13.65
C LEU A 98 -15.12 -25.69 -12.43
N CYS A 99 -14.40 -25.40 -11.35
CA CYS A 99 -14.51 -26.15 -10.10
C CYS A 99 -15.93 -26.08 -9.50
N ASN A 100 -16.57 -24.91 -9.54
CA ASN A 100 -17.95 -24.79 -9.11
C ASN A 100 -18.87 -25.64 -10.02
N LYS A 101 -18.75 -25.51 -11.35
CA LYS A 101 -19.60 -26.22 -12.32
C LYS A 101 -19.49 -27.75 -12.22
N ASN A 102 -18.27 -28.28 -12.28
CA ASN A 102 -18.03 -29.72 -12.48
C ASN A 102 -18.00 -30.50 -11.16
N ILE A 103 -17.47 -29.92 -10.08
CA ILE A 103 -17.22 -30.64 -8.81
C ILE A 103 -18.31 -30.36 -7.78
N LYS A 104 -18.50 -29.09 -7.40
CA LYS A 104 -19.34 -28.76 -6.23
C LYS A 104 -20.82 -29.07 -6.43
N PHE A 105 -21.28 -29.17 -7.68
CA PHE A 105 -22.68 -28.88 -8.00
C PHE A 105 -23.35 -29.80 -9.04
N ASN A 106 -22.63 -30.67 -9.75
CA ASN A 106 -23.18 -31.49 -10.86
C ASN A 106 -23.83 -32.84 -10.43
N LYS A 107 -24.13 -33.07 -9.15
CA LYS A 107 -24.77 -34.31 -8.68
C LYS A 107 -26.09 -33.99 -7.96
N PHE A 108 -27.22 -34.29 -8.64
CA PHE A 108 -28.59 -34.58 -8.15
C PHE A 108 -29.72 -33.49 -8.28
N PHE A 109 -30.70 -33.75 -9.19
CA PHE A 109 -32.19 -33.56 -9.31
C PHE A 109 -33.05 -32.29 -8.90
N ASP A 110 -34.34 -32.28 -9.31
CA ASP A 110 -35.17 -31.14 -9.83
C ASP A 110 -36.46 -30.63 -9.05
N VAL A 111 -37.30 -29.76 -9.68
CA VAL A 111 -38.67 -29.19 -9.32
C VAL A 111 -38.92 -27.76 -8.67
N ALA A 112 -38.39 -26.63 -9.18
CA ALA A 112 -38.62 -25.20 -8.77
C ALA A 112 -37.64 -24.28 -9.54
N HIS A 113 -37.87 -22.96 -9.61
CA HIS A 113 -36.94 -21.98 -10.19
C HIS A 113 -36.46 -21.01 -9.09
N VAL A 114 -35.17 -20.66 -9.08
CA VAL A 114 -34.54 -19.69 -8.14
C VAL A 114 -33.61 -18.74 -8.89
N HIS A 115 -33.30 -17.60 -8.30
CA HIS A 115 -32.44 -16.56 -8.90
C HIS A 115 -31.13 -16.43 -8.11
N LEU A 116 -30.03 -16.13 -8.80
CA LEU A 116 -28.74 -15.83 -8.15
C LEU A 116 -28.62 -14.31 -7.98
N LEU A 117 -28.60 -13.84 -6.73
CA LEU A 117 -28.51 -12.41 -6.43
C LEU A 117 -27.13 -12.00 -5.94
N GLN A 118 -26.74 -10.76 -6.20
CA GLN A 118 -25.54 -10.14 -5.65
C GLN A 118 -25.60 -10.11 -4.12
N ALA A 119 -24.44 -10.29 -3.49
CA ALA A 119 -24.34 -10.13 -2.04
C ALA A 119 -24.46 -8.65 -1.64
N TYR A 120 -25.00 -8.40 -0.45
CA TYR A 120 -25.10 -7.07 0.16
C TYR A 120 -23.73 -6.39 0.31
N ASP A 121 -22.67 -7.16 0.56
CA ASP A 121 -21.29 -6.70 0.50
C ASP A 121 -20.75 -6.79 -0.93
N SER A 122 -20.83 -5.69 -1.68
CA SER A 122 -20.40 -5.62 -3.07
C SER A 122 -18.91 -5.97 -3.28
N ASN A 123 -18.06 -5.73 -2.28
CA ASN A 123 -16.63 -6.07 -2.34
C ASN A 123 -16.36 -7.57 -2.15
N LYS A 124 -17.33 -8.30 -1.58
CA LYS A 124 -17.27 -9.74 -1.32
C LYS A 124 -18.28 -10.54 -2.13
N ASP A 125 -19.00 -9.89 -3.04
CA ASP A 125 -19.92 -10.53 -3.97
C ASP A 125 -19.19 -11.57 -4.84
N GLN A 126 -19.60 -12.83 -4.72
CA GLN A 126 -19.01 -13.97 -5.43
C GLN A 126 -19.84 -14.42 -6.63
N THR A 127 -20.94 -13.74 -6.97
CA THR A 127 -21.80 -14.14 -8.11
C THR A 127 -21.04 -14.25 -9.43
N PHE A 128 -19.97 -13.47 -9.61
CA PHE A 128 -19.06 -13.59 -10.75
C PHE A 128 -18.53 -15.03 -10.93
N PHE A 129 -18.17 -15.72 -9.86
CA PHE A 129 -17.63 -17.09 -9.93
C PHE A 129 -18.71 -18.16 -9.95
N LEU A 130 -19.94 -17.79 -9.58
CA LEU A 130 -21.10 -18.67 -9.51
C LEU A 130 -21.95 -18.61 -10.80
N ASN A 131 -21.54 -17.81 -11.80
CA ASN A 131 -22.32 -17.53 -13.00
C ASN A 131 -22.60 -18.77 -13.88
N GLN A 132 -21.87 -19.87 -13.68
CA GLN A 132 -22.02 -21.13 -14.41
C GLN A 132 -22.74 -22.22 -13.62
N ILE A 133 -23.32 -21.90 -12.46
CA ILE A 133 -24.05 -22.89 -11.65
C ILE A 133 -25.39 -23.21 -12.34
N PRO A 134 -25.71 -24.49 -12.61
CA PRO A 134 -27.00 -24.88 -13.15
C PRO A 134 -28.15 -24.61 -12.18
N GLN A 135 -29.33 -24.29 -12.71
CA GLN A 135 -30.54 -24.01 -11.93
C GLN A 135 -30.89 -25.12 -10.92
N GLN A 136 -30.78 -26.38 -11.36
CA GLN A 136 -31.08 -27.56 -10.54
C GLN A 136 -30.22 -27.59 -9.27
N THR A 137 -28.97 -27.15 -9.39
CA THR A 137 -28.05 -27.05 -8.27
C THR A 137 -28.37 -25.86 -7.38
N LEU A 138 -28.56 -24.67 -7.96
CA LEU A 138 -28.71 -23.43 -7.19
C LEU A 138 -29.84 -23.53 -6.15
N ARG A 139 -30.90 -24.26 -6.49
CA ARG A 139 -32.07 -24.53 -5.62
C ARG A 139 -31.79 -25.32 -4.36
N ARG A 140 -30.66 -26.02 -4.34
CA ARG A 140 -30.21 -26.84 -3.22
C ARG A 140 -29.12 -26.14 -2.42
N CYS A 141 -28.73 -24.95 -2.85
CA CYS A 141 -27.74 -24.12 -2.17
C CYS A 141 -28.44 -23.18 -1.18
N MET A 142 -27.78 -22.95 -0.05
CA MET A 142 -28.10 -21.86 0.85
C MET A 142 -26.87 -20.96 0.93
N PHE A 143 -27.08 -19.64 0.85
CA PHE A 143 -26.02 -18.64 1.04
C PHE A 143 -26.32 -17.75 2.26
N PRO A 144 -26.14 -18.24 3.51
CA PRO A 144 -26.55 -17.53 4.72
C PRO A 144 -25.83 -16.20 4.95
N LEU A 145 -24.70 -15.98 4.28
CA LEU A 145 -23.89 -14.77 4.40
C LEU A 145 -24.28 -13.65 3.41
N GLY A 146 -25.18 -13.91 2.46
CA GLY A 146 -25.50 -12.96 1.38
C GLY A 146 -25.92 -11.58 1.87
N ASN A 147 -26.53 -11.48 3.06
CA ASN A 147 -27.02 -10.23 3.64
C ASN A 147 -26.09 -9.62 4.70
N TYR A 148 -24.86 -10.11 4.82
CA TYR A 148 -23.91 -9.66 5.85
C TYR A 148 -22.67 -9.02 5.22
N LEU A 149 -22.27 -7.88 5.78
CA LEU A 149 -20.95 -7.32 5.55
C LEU A 149 -19.87 -8.21 6.16
N LYS A 150 -18.68 -8.27 5.55
CA LYS A 150 -17.58 -9.13 6.03
C LYS A 150 -17.17 -8.85 7.47
N ASN A 151 -17.20 -7.59 7.90
CA ASN A 151 -16.91 -7.20 9.28
C ASN A 151 -17.92 -7.83 10.24
N HIS A 152 -19.22 -7.85 9.92
CA HIS A 152 -20.26 -8.49 10.71
C HIS A 152 -20.02 -10.00 10.82
N VAL A 153 -19.63 -10.67 9.73
CA VAL A 153 -19.26 -12.09 9.76
C VAL A 153 -18.12 -12.35 10.76
N LYS A 154 -17.08 -11.51 10.77
CA LYS A 154 -15.98 -11.63 11.75
C LYS A 154 -16.43 -11.35 13.19
N THR A 155 -17.36 -10.41 13.39
CA THR A 155 -17.92 -10.12 14.72
C THR A 155 -18.73 -11.31 15.23
N ILE A 156 -19.62 -11.88 14.41
CA ILE A 156 -20.39 -13.09 14.76
C ILE A 156 -19.45 -14.25 15.11
N ALA A 157 -18.36 -14.43 14.36
CA ALA A 157 -17.35 -15.45 14.68
C ALA A 157 -16.70 -15.21 16.04
N LYS A 158 -16.35 -13.95 16.38
CA LYS A 158 -15.78 -13.61 17.69
C LYS A 158 -16.75 -13.87 18.83
N GLU A 159 -18.01 -13.45 18.70
CA GLU A 159 -19.05 -13.66 19.70
C GLU A 159 -19.33 -15.15 19.94
N ALA A 160 -19.23 -15.97 18.90
CA ALA A 160 -19.36 -17.42 18.98
C ALA A 160 -18.10 -18.15 19.51
N SER A 161 -17.16 -17.42 20.13
CA SER A 161 -15.88 -17.96 20.61
C SER A 161 -14.99 -18.59 19.52
N LEU A 162 -15.18 -18.21 18.26
CA LEU A 162 -14.36 -18.64 17.11
C LEU A 162 -13.21 -17.65 16.82
N HIS A 163 -12.60 -17.05 17.86
CA HIS A 163 -11.59 -15.98 17.75
C HIS A 163 -10.38 -16.36 16.89
N LYS A 164 -9.89 -17.60 17.01
CA LYS A 164 -8.77 -18.14 16.21
C LYS A 164 -9.04 -18.00 14.71
N ILE A 165 -10.25 -18.34 14.28
CA ILE A 165 -10.65 -18.32 12.87
C ILE A 165 -11.02 -16.91 12.41
N ALA A 166 -11.57 -16.08 13.29
CA ALA A 166 -11.90 -14.68 12.98
C ALA A 166 -10.65 -13.83 12.60
N GLN A 167 -9.48 -14.21 13.11
CA GLN A 167 -8.19 -13.56 12.80
C GLN A 167 -7.48 -14.16 11.57
N LYS A 168 -7.93 -15.33 11.08
CA LYS A 168 -7.32 -16.01 9.93
C LYS A 168 -7.46 -15.13 8.68
N LYS A 169 -6.32 -14.92 7.99
CA LYS A 169 -6.29 -14.19 6.72
C LYS A 169 -7.05 -14.97 5.66
N GLU A 170 -7.71 -14.26 4.75
CA GLU A 170 -8.43 -14.88 3.64
C GLU A 170 -7.45 -15.63 2.71
N SER A 171 -7.95 -16.73 2.15
CA SER A 171 -7.30 -17.44 1.06
C SER A 171 -7.40 -16.59 -0.20
N MET A 172 -6.25 -16.32 -0.81
CA MET A 172 -6.11 -15.50 -2.02
C MET A 172 -5.25 -16.32 -2.99
N GLY A 173 -5.54 -16.25 -4.29
CA GLY A 173 -4.91 -17.11 -5.30
C GLY A 173 -5.89 -18.15 -5.86
N ILE A 174 -5.39 -19.06 -6.70
CA ILE A 174 -6.18 -20.15 -7.28
C ILE A 174 -6.71 -21.04 -6.15
N CYS A 175 -8.00 -21.38 -6.18
CA CYS A 175 -8.59 -22.23 -5.16
C CYS A 175 -7.89 -23.58 -5.08
N PHE A 176 -7.62 -24.06 -3.87
CA PHE A 176 -7.00 -25.36 -3.54
C PHE A 176 -5.49 -25.50 -3.84
N VAL A 177 -4.88 -24.58 -4.59
CA VAL A 177 -3.42 -24.59 -4.90
C VAL A 177 -2.60 -23.81 -3.86
N GLY A 178 -3.21 -22.85 -3.15
CA GLY A 178 -2.58 -22.07 -2.08
C GLY A 178 -1.96 -20.75 -2.55
N LYS A 179 -1.17 -20.10 -1.67
CA LYS A 179 -0.50 -18.82 -1.96
C LYS A 179 0.89 -19.07 -2.56
N ARG A 180 0.96 -19.10 -3.89
CA ARG A 180 2.22 -19.17 -4.65
C ARG A 180 2.25 -18.07 -5.70
N GLU A 181 3.44 -17.67 -6.12
CA GLU A 181 3.60 -16.81 -7.29
C GLU A 181 3.17 -17.59 -8.53
N PHE A 182 2.22 -17.02 -9.29
CA PHE A 182 1.58 -17.72 -10.42
C PHE A 182 2.58 -18.11 -11.51
N GLN A 183 3.57 -17.25 -11.77
CA GLN A 183 4.58 -17.50 -12.81
C GLN A 183 5.48 -18.69 -12.47
N ASP A 184 5.86 -18.86 -11.21
CA ASP A 184 6.66 -20.00 -10.78
C ASP A 184 5.82 -21.28 -10.84
N PHE A 185 4.60 -21.22 -10.31
CA PHE A 185 3.65 -22.34 -10.32
C PHE A 185 3.38 -22.87 -11.74
N ILE A 186 3.09 -22.00 -12.71
CA ILE A 186 2.76 -22.47 -14.07
C ILE A 186 3.98 -23.05 -14.81
N SER A 187 5.19 -22.64 -14.43
CA SER A 187 6.45 -23.14 -15.02
C SER A 187 6.75 -24.60 -14.64
N GLU A 188 6.17 -25.08 -13.54
CA GLU A 188 6.27 -26.49 -13.13
C GLU A 188 5.52 -27.42 -14.10
N TYR A 189 4.58 -26.87 -14.88
CA TYR A 189 3.66 -27.63 -15.74
C TYR A 189 3.78 -27.32 -17.23
N ILE A 190 4.24 -26.13 -17.59
CA ILE A 190 4.38 -25.68 -18.98
C ILE A 190 5.81 -25.19 -19.17
N ASP A 191 6.50 -25.79 -20.14
CA ASP A 191 7.86 -25.37 -20.48
C ASP A 191 7.89 -23.90 -20.94
N ASP A 192 8.85 -23.17 -20.37
CA ASP A 192 9.16 -21.81 -20.78
C ASP A 192 9.70 -21.79 -22.21
N LYS A 193 8.99 -21.04 -23.06
CA LYS A 193 9.42 -20.75 -24.44
C LYS A 193 9.75 -19.25 -24.53
N PRO A 194 11.03 -18.88 -24.49
CA PRO A 194 11.43 -17.49 -24.63
C PRO A 194 11.02 -16.92 -25.98
N GLY A 195 10.62 -15.65 -25.98
CA GLY A 195 10.16 -14.94 -27.16
C GLY A 195 10.43 -13.44 -27.06
N GLU A 196 10.04 -12.69 -28.09
CA GLU A 196 10.31 -11.25 -28.17
C GLU A 196 9.10 -10.42 -27.80
N TYR A 197 9.35 -9.28 -27.16
CA TYR A 197 8.41 -8.17 -27.09
C TYR A 197 8.61 -7.30 -28.31
N VAL A 198 7.53 -7.01 -29.04
CA VAL A 198 7.53 -6.10 -30.18
C VAL A 198 6.60 -4.93 -29.88
N ASP A 199 7.09 -3.71 -30.03
CA ASP A 199 6.26 -2.52 -29.90
C ASP A 199 5.28 -2.40 -31.07
N LEU A 200 4.01 -2.12 -30.77
CA LEU A 200 2.95 -2.03 -31.76
C LEU A 200 3.16 -0.88 -32.74
N ASP A 201 3.62 0.27 -32.24
CA ASP A 201 3.68 1.51 -33.03
C ASP A 201 4.92 1.57 -33.92
N SER A 202 6.08 1.21 -33.38
CA SER A 202 7.35 1.19 -34.13
C SER A 202 7.61 -0.12 -34.87
N GLY A 203 6.99 -1.23 -34.46
CA GLY A 203 7.28 -2.56 -34.97
C GLY A 203 8.65 -3.11 -34.54
N LEU A 204 9.36 -2.42 -33.63
CA LEU A 204 10.70 -2.82 -33.19
C LEU A 204 10.64 -3.80 -32.03
N SER A 205 11.64 -4.69 -31.96
CA SER A 205 11.86 -5.57 -30.82
C SER A 205 12.37 -4.73 -29.64
N ILE A 206 11.63 -4.74 -28.54
CA ILE A 206 11.91 -3.91 -27.34
C ILE A 206 12.43 -4.74 -26.16
N GLY A 207 12.45 -6.07 -26.26
CA GLY A 207 12.96 -6.94 -25.20
C GLY A 207 12.59 -8.40 -25.37
N LYS A 208 12.87 -9.21 -24.36
CA LYS A 208 12.54 -10.65 -24.34
C LYS A 208 11.65 -11.03 -23.17
N HIS A 209 10.81 -12.04 -23.35
CA HIS A 209 9.99 -12.66 -22.32
C HIS A 209 10.31 -14.15 -22.17
N ASN A 210 9.95 -14.74 -21.02
CA ASN A 210 10.19 -16.16 -20.73
C ASN A 210 9.02 -17.08 -21.11
N GLY A 211 7.90 -16.54 -21.59
CA GLY A 211 6.80 -17.34 -22.13
C GLY A 211 5.48 -16.59 -22.18
N ILE A 212 4.70 -16.80 -23.24
CA ILE A 212 3.38 -16.16 -23.43
C ILE A 212 2.33 -16.59 -22.40
N HIS A 213 2.51 -17.77 -21.78
CA HIS A 213 1.59 -18.34 -20.80
C HIS A 213 1.69 -17.66 -19.42
N LYS A 214 2.77 -16.90 -19.17
CA LYS A 214 3.03 -16.16 -17.92
C LYS A 214 2.40 -14.77 -17.87
N LEU A 215 1.79 -14.35 -18.98
CA LEU A 215 1.39 -12.96 -19.21
C LEU A 215 -0.06 -12.88 -19.72
N THR A 216 -0.76 -11.84 -19.29
CA THR A 216 -2.16 -11.56 -19.66
C THR A 216 -2.26 -10.22 -20.38
N ILE A 217 -3.26 -10.07 -21.25
CA ILE A 217 -3.54 -8.82 -21.95
C ILE A 217 -3.74 -7.68 -20.94
N GLY A 218 -3.16 -6.51 -21.22
CA GLY A 218 -3.19 -5.33 -20.37
C GLY A 218 -2.22 -5.36 -19.18
N GLN A 219 -1.50 -6.46 -18.96
CA GLN A 219 -0.47 -6.56 -17.93
C GLN A 219 0.75 -5.70 -18.32
N ARG A 220 1.37 -5.04 -17.34
CA ARG A 220 2.62 -4.30 -17.55
C ARG A 220 3.77 -5.27 -17.83
N CYS A 221 4.52 -5.03 -18.90
CA CYS A 221 5.71 -5.78 -19.25
C CYS A 221 6.88 -5.35 -18.34
N ARG A 222 7.60 -6.31 -17.74
CA ARG A 222 8.81 -6.05 -16.96
C ARG A 222 10.03 -6.09 -17.88
N ILE A 223 10.25 -5.02 -18.64
CA ILE A 223 11.37 -4.89 -19.58
C ILE A 223 12.40 -3.93 -18.98
N GLY A 224 13.64 -4.38 -18.82
CA GLY A 224 14.73 -3.55 -18.30
C GLY A 224 15.28 -2.61 -19.38
N GLY A 225 15.62 -1.37 -19.00
CA GLY A 225 16.29 -0.42 -19.90
C GLY A 225 15.37 0.41 -20.80
N CYS A 226 14.04 0.30 -20.65
CA CYS A 226 13.09 1.15 -21.37
C CYS A 226 12.67 2.35 -20.51
N GLU A 227 12.65 3.55 -21.10
CA GLU A 227 12.19 4.78 -20.44
C GLU A 227 10.67 4.75 -20.15
N ASN A 228 9.89 4.18 -21.07
CA ASN A 228 8.43 4.06 -20.96
C ASN A 228 7.97 2.68 -20.46
N ALA A 229 6.84 2.67 -19.76
CA ALA A 229 6.21 1.43 -19.29
C ALA A 229 5.39 0.77 -20.40
N TYR A 230 5.82 -0.41 -20.84
CA TYR A 230 5.10 -1.19 -21.84
C TYR A 230 3.99 -2.07 -21.24
N TYR A 231 2.93 -2.32 -22.01
CA TYR A 231 1.80 -3.17 -21.63
C TYR A 231 1.48 -4.17 -22.73
N VAL A 232 1.11 -5.40 -22.35
CA VAL A 232 0.75 -6.48 -23.30
C VAL A 232 -0.52 -6.10 -24.05
N PHE A 233 -0.44 -5.88 -25.36
CA PHE A 233 -1.60 -5.64 -26.22
C PHE A 233 -2.14 -6.95 -26.81
N SER A 234 -1.26 -7.79 -27.36
CA SER A 234 -1.65 -9.09 -27.90
C SER A 234 -0.53 -10.12 -27.80
N LYS A 235 -0.89 -11.39 -27.95
CA LYS A 235 0.03 -12.54 -27.86
C LYS A 235 -0.10 -13.34 -29.15
N ASP A 236 0.97 -13.45 -29.92
CA ASP A 236 1.04 -14.31 -31.09
C ASP A 236 1.69 -15.65 -30.70
N GLN A 237 0.86 -16.70 -30.67
CA GLN A 237 1.31 -18.04 -30.35
C GLN A 237 2.18 -18.66 -31.44
N LYS A 238 1.98 -18.31 -32.71
CA LYS A 238 2.70 -18.94 -33.83
C LYS A 238 4.15 -18.48 -33.87
N THR A 239 4.38 -17.19 -33.64
CA THR A 239 5.72 -16.60 -33.60
C THR A 239 6.32 -16.56 -32.20
N ASN A 240 5.52 -16.91 -31.17
CA ASN A 240 5.88 -16.76 -29.76
C ASN A 240 6.30 -15.32 -29.43
N THR A 241 5.55 -14.34 -29.93
CA THR A 241 5.82 -12.91 -29.80
C THR A 241 4.73 -12.26 -28.95
N ILE A 242 5.13 -11.30 -28.12
CA ILE A 242 4.19 -10.44 -27.40
C ILE A 242 4.23 -9.05 -28.02
N ILE A 243 3.10 -8.63 -28.58
CA ILE A 243 2.96 -7.26 -29.06
C ILE A 243 2.57 -6.39 -27.86
N ALA A 244 3.35 -5.35 -27.61
CA ALA A 244 3.20 -4.44 -26.49
C ALA A 244 2.99 -3.00 -26.97
N VAL A 245 2.48 -2.15 -26.08
CA VAL A 245 2.25 -0.72 -26.32
C VAL A 245 2.90 0.09 -25.23
N ASP A 246 3.42 1.27 -25.57
CA ASP A 246 4.27 2.10 -24.71
C ASP A 246 3.53 2.87 -23.60
N SER A 247 2.21 2.70 -23.50
CA SER A 247 1.36 3.42 -22.56
C SER A 247 0.20 2.56 -22.03
N GLY A 248 -0.12 2.76 -20.74
CA GLY A 248 -1.23 2.08 -20.08
C GLY A 248 -2.61 2.51 -20.60
N ILE A 249 -2.68 3.67 -21.25
CA ILE A 249 -3.89 4.25 -21.84
C ILE A 249 -3.91 4.15 -23.38
N HIS A 250 -2.99 3.39 -23.97
CA HIS A 250 -2.88 3.26 -25.42
C HIS A 250 -4.21 2.81 -26.05
N PRO A 251 -4.72 3.46 -27.14
CA PRO A 251 -6.01 3.13 -27.76
C PRO A 251 -6.15 1.67 -28.20
N ALA A 252 -5.04 0.98 -28.44
CA ALA A 252 -5.05 -0.44 -28.79
C ALA A 252 -5.59 -1.32 -27.65
N LEU A 253 -5.49 -0.88 -26.40
CA LEU A 253 -5.99 -1.64 -25.25
C LEU A 253 -7.50 -1.50 -25.04
N TYR A 254 -8.17 -0.58 -25.73
CA TYR A 254 -9.59 -0.27 -25.50
C TYR A 254 -10.46 -0.83 -26.62
N THR A 255 -11.57 -1.44 -26.22
CA THR A 255 -12.67 -1.82 -27.12
C THR A 255 -13.99 -1.67 -26.38
N ASP A 256 -15.06 -1.40 -27.10
CA ASP A 256 -16.40 -1.15 -26.59
C ASP A 256 -17.38 -2.24 -27.02
N PHE A 257 -16.91 -3.35 -27.60
CA PHE A 257 -17.74 -4.53 -27.78
C PHE A 257 -16.95 -5.83 -27.70
N LEU A 258 -17.69 -6.93 -27.54
CA LEU A 258 -17.14 -8.27 -27.54
C LEU A 258 -18.18 -9.30 -28.01
N ILE A 259 -17.71 -10.49 -28.38
CA ILE A 259 -18.53 -11.64 -28.74
C ILE A 259 -18.22 -12.81 -27.82
N THR A 260 -19.24 -13.45 -27.30
CA THR A 260 -19.12 -14.61 -26.41
C THR A 260 -19.19 -15.95 -27.15
N GLN A 261 -18.90 -17.04 -26.45
CA GLN A 261 -19.35 -18.38 -26.80
C GLN A 261 -20.83 -18.56 -26.40
N ASP A 262 -21.32 -19.80 -26.42
CA ASP A 262 -22.65 -20.16 -25.98
C ASP A 262 -22.87 -19.67 -24.54
N VAL A 263 -23.97 -18.95 -24.32
CA VAL A 263 -24.28 -18.40 -23.00
C VAL A 263 -24.95 -19.42 -22.09
N HIS A 264 -24.50 -19.45 -20.83
CA HIS A 264 -25.19 -20.15 -19.75
C HIS A 264 -26.06 -19.15 -19.00
N TRP A 265 -27.37 -19.39 -19.00
CA TRP A 265 -28.33 -18.66 -18.19
C TRP A 265 -28.59 -19.41 -16.89
N ILE A 266 -28.60 -18.71 -15.76
CA ILE A 266 -28.77 -19.32 -14.43
C ILE A 266 -30.21 -19.80 -14.24
N SER A 267 -31.18 -18.95 -14.55
CA SER A 267 -32.61 -19.28 -14.43
C SER A 267 -33.19 -19.64 -15.80
N GLU A 268 -33.41 -18.64 -16.64
CA GLU A 268 -33.81 -18.79 -18.03
C GLU A 268 -33.28 -17.61 -18.85
N GLU A 269 -33.33 -17.72 -20.18
CA GLU A 269 -33.00 -16.60 -21.06
C GLU A 269 -33.97 -15.42 -20.81
N PRO A 270 -33.46 -14.18 -20.62
CA PRO A 270 -34.30 -13.01 -20.40
C PRO A 270 -35.38 -12.84 -21.47
N HIS A 271 -36.58 -12.44 -21.06
CA HIS A 271 -37.74 -12.35 -21.95
C HIS A 271 -37.49 -11.38 -23.11
N GLU A 272 -36.87 -10.24 -22.85
CA GLU A 272 -36.48 -9.24 -23.83
C GLU A 272 -35.58 -9.85 -24.90
N LEU A 273 -34.55 -10.58 -24.48
CA LEU A 273 -33.61 -11.23 -25.40
C LEU A 273 -34.30 -12.32 -26.24
N ARG A 274 -35.24 -13.08 -25.66
CA ARG A 274 -36.04 -14.09 -26.37
C ARG A 274 -36.95 -13.50 -27.46
N HIS A 275 -37.54 -12.32 -27.20
CA HIS A 275 -38.58 -11.74 -28.07
C HIS A 275 -38.03 -10.72 -29.06
N SER A 276 -37.16 -9.81 -28.62
CA SER A 276 -36.64 -8.72 -29.44
C SER A 276 -35.23 -9.01 -29.97
N GLY A 277 -34.54 -10.03 -29.41
CA GLY A 277 -33.13 -10.28 -29.69
C GLY A 277 -32.18 -9.28 -29.01
N VAL A 278 -32.70 -8.36 -28.19
CA VAL A 278 -31.92 -7.29 -27.54
C VAL A 278 -32.25 -7.21 -26.05
N LEU A 279 -31.21 -7.02 -25.23
CA LEU A 279 -31.32 -6.82 -23.79
C LEU A 279 -30.40 -5.67 -23.35
N SER A 280 -30.94 -4.68 -22.65
CA SER A 280 -30.15 -3.68 -21.93
C SER A 280 -29.92 -4.17 -20.50
N CYS A 281 -28.67 -4.31 -20.10
CA CYS A 281 -28.31 -4.85 -18.79
C CYS A 281 -26.91 -4.40 -18.38
N ASP A 282 -26.46 -4.82 -17.20
CA ASP A 282 -25.11 -4.53 -16.72
C ASP A 282 -24.17 -5.72 -16.95
N PHE A 283 -22.87 -5.42 -17.06
CA PHE A 283 -21.83 -6.37 -17.41
C PHE A 283 -20.57 -6.17 -16.58
N ARG A 284 -19.84 -7.26 -16.34
CA ARG A 284 -18.43 -7.25 -15.90
C ARG A 284 -17.67 -8.46 -16.45
N PHE A 285 -16.36 -8.29 -16.62
CA PHE A 285 -15.47 -9.40 -17.05
C PHE A 285 -14.31 -9.71 -16.09
N GLN A 286 -14.10 -8.89 -15.06
CA GLN A 286 -13.13 -9.15 -14.00
C GLN A 286 -13.81 -9.01 -12.65
N HIS A 287 -13.49 -9.94 -11.74
CA HIS A 287 -13.99 -9.90 -10.38
C HIS A 287 -13.49 -8.63 -9.67
N ARG A 288 -14.44 -7.85 -9.11
CA ARG A 288 -14.29 -6.53 -8.44
C ARG A 288 -14.26 -5.30 -9.33
N ASN A 289 -14.29 -5.44 -10.65
CA ASN A 289 -14.54 -4.27 -11.49
C ASN A 289 -16.00 -3.81 -11.31
N PRO A 290 -16.27 -2.49 -11.35
CA PRO A 290 -17.63 -1.97 -11.38
C PRO A 290 -18.45 -2.60 -12.51
N LEU A 291 -19.77 -2.69 -12.27
CA LEU A 291 -20.71 -3.04 -13.32
C LEU A 291 -20.81 -1.91 -14.34
N ILE A 292 -20.90 -2.28 -15.61
CA ILE A 292 -20.96 -1.35 -16.73
C ILE A 292 -22.17 -1.68 -17.57
N THR A 293 -22.96 -0.66 -17.88
CA THR A 293 -24.15 -0.82 -18.72
C THR A 293 -23.76 -1.24 -20.13
N CYS A 294 -24.53 -2.16 -20.69
CA CYS A 294 -24.30 -2.71 -22.02
C CYS A 294 -25.62 -3.09 -22.71
N ASN A 295 -25.58 -3.13 -24.03
CA ASN A 295 -26.63 -3.71 -24.85
C ASN A 295 -26.14 -5.05 -25.39
N VAL A 296 -26.90 -6.10 -25.10
CA VAL A 296 -26.66 -7.48 -25.51
C VAL A 296 -27.57 -7.81 -26.67
N TYR A 297 -26.98 -8.32 -27.74
CA TYR A 297 -27.66 -8.74 -28.96
C TYR A 297 -27.45 -10.23 -29.15
N LYS A 298 -28.53 -10.98 -29.32
CA LYS A 298 -28.45 -12.41 -29.60
C LYS A 298 -27.99 -12.61 -31.05
N ILE A 299 -26.92 -13.36 -31.22
CA ILE A 299 -26.41 -13.80 -32.52
C ILE A 299 -26.63 -15.32 -32.67
N SER A 300 -26.27 -15.92 -33.80
CA SER A 300 -26.49 -17.36 -34.04
C SER A 300 -25.86 -18.24 -32.94
N ASP A 301 -26.42 -19.43 -32.75
CA ASP A 301 -25.86 -20.47 -31.86
C ASP A 301 -25.77 -20.06 -30.39
N ASN A 302 -26.74 -19.30 -29.87
CA ASN A 302 -26.79 -18.88 -28.46
C ASN A 302 -25.56 -18.07 -28.00
N ARG A 303 -24.85 -17.45 -28.96
CA ARG A 303 -23.76 -16.52 -28.68
C ARG A 303 -24.31 -15.11 -28.54
N LEU A 304 -23.55 -14.26 -27.85
CA LEU A 304 -23.93 -12.88 -27.60
C LEU A 304 -22.93 -11.92 -28.22
N PHE A 305 -23.43 -10.90 -28.90
CA PHE A 305 -22.69 -9.68 -29.19
C PHE A 305 -23.03 -8.66 -28.11
N ILE A 306 -22.05 -8.19 -27.36
CA ILE A 306 -22.24 -7.28 -26.23
C ILE A 306 -21.57 -5.95 -26.58
N ARG A 307 -22.37 -4.89 -26.66
CA ARG A 307 -21.94 -3.50 -26.89
C ARG A 307 -21.93 -2.76 -25.56
N LEU A 308 -20.78 -2.27 -25.15
CA LEU A 308 -20.58 -1.56 -23.90
C LEU A 308 -20.97 -0.09 -24.07
N SER A 309 -21.50 0.54 -23.02
CA SER A 309 -21.76 1.97 -23.01
C SER A 309 -20.48 2.81 -23.04
N VAL A 310 -19.40 2.26 -22.49
CA VAL A 310 -18.07 2.88 -22.43
C VAL A 310 -16.98 1.91 -22.88
N PRO A 311 -15.91 2.38 -23.55
CA PRO A 311 -14.79 1.52 -23.94
C PRO A 311 -14.06 0.96 -22.72
N LEU A 312 -13.76 -0.34 -22.72
CA LEU A 312 -13.02 -0.98 -21.65
C LEU A 312 -11.64 -1.44 -22.06
N ARG A 313 -10.73 -1.27 -21.11
CA ARG A 313 -9.34 -1.66 -21.23
C ARG A 313 -9.18 -3.18 -21.08
N ALA A 314 -8.41 -3.76 -21.99
CA ALA A 314 -7.89 -5.13 -21.92
C ALA A 314 -8.96 -6.23 -21.77
N ILE A 315 -10.06 -6.11 -22.52
CA ILE A 315 -11.02 -7.23 -22.64
C ILE A 315 -10.27 -8.45 -23.17
N THR A 316 -10.24 -9.52 -22.38
CA THR A 316 -9.34 -10.65 -22.61
C THR A 316 -10.11 -11.90 -23.03
N LYS A 317 -9.72 -12.48 -24.17
CA LYS A 317 -10.23 -13.76 -24.67
C LYS A 317 -10.00 -14.87 -23.63
N GLY A 318 -11.02 -15.69 -23.37
CA GLY A 318 -10.98 -16.78 -22.38
C GLY A 318 -11.45 -16.39 -20.97
N GLN A 319 -11.58 -15.10 -20.66
CA GLN A 319 -12.28 -14.65 -19.45
C GLN A 319 -13.79 -14.74 -19.62
N TYR A 320 -14.55 -14.58 -18.53
CA TYR A 320 -16.02 -14.64 -18.57
C TYR A 320 -16.63 -13.25 -18.69
N ALA A 321 -17.59 -13.10 -19.61
CA ALA A 321 -18.57 -12.04 -19.66
C ALA A 321 -19.76 -12.42 -18.78
N VAL A 322 -20.00 -11.69 -17.68
CA VAL A 322 -21.11 -11.98 -16.75
C VAL A 322 -22.11 -10.83 -16.77
N LEU A 323 -23.39 -11.16 -16.90
CA LEU A 323 -24.51 -10.24 -17.11
C LEU A 323 -25.39 -10.11 -15.87
N TYR A 324 -25.85 -8.90 -15.61
CA TYR A 324 -26.61 -8.52 -14.41
C TYR A 324 -27.83 -7.67 -14.79
N SER A 325 -28.94 -7.87 -14.08
CA SER A 325 -30.12 -7.01 -14.16
C SER A 325 -30.50 -6.58 -12.75
N GLY A 326 -30.20 -5.33 -12.39
CA GLY A 326 -30.26 -4.88 -11.01
C GLY A 326 -29.35 -5.73 -10.13
N GLU A 327 -29.90 -6.35 -9.10
CA GLU A 327 -29.14 -7.24 -8.19
C GLU A 327 -29.04 -8.70 -8.70
N GLU A 328 -29.71 -9.06 -9.78
CA GLU A 328 -29.73 -10.44 -10.29
C GLU A 328 -28.55 -10.71 -11.23
N CYS A 329 -27.82 -11.80 -10.97
CA CYS A 329 -26.88 -12.39 -11.92
C CYS A 329 -27.67 -13.26 -12.91
N LEU A 330 -27.76 -12.81 -14.16
CA LEU A 330 -28.51 -13.52 -15.20
C LEU A 330 -27.77 -14.79 -15.67
N GLY A 331 -26.44 -14.70 -15.69
CA GLY A 331 -25.56 -15.75 -16.20
C GLY A 331 -24.34 -15.15 -16.92
N GLY A 332 -23.67 -15.97 -17.71
CA GLY A 332 -22.46 -15.53 -18.40
C GLY A 332 -21.91 -16.53 -19.38
N SER A 333 -20.87 -16.11 -20.10
CA SER A 333 -20.20 -16.92 -21.12
C SER A 333 -18.74 -16.52 -21.27
N ILE A 334 -17.96 -17.40 -21.88
CA ILE A 334 -16.55 -17.15 -22.20
C ILE A 334 -16.47 -16.14 -23.34
N ILE A 335 -15.59 -15.15 -23.19
CA ILE A 335 -15.27 -14.16 -24.23
C ILE A 335 -14.49 -14.87 -25.34
N SER A 336 -15.13 -14.98 -26.50
CA SER A 336 -14.54 -15.63 -27.68
C SER A 336 -13.73 -14.65 -28.53
N TYR A 337 -14.18 -13.40 -28.60
CA TYR A 337 -13.56 -12.36 -29.40
C TYR A 337 -13.76 -11.00 -28.72
N PRO A 338 -12.69 -10.33 -28.27
CA PRO A 338 -12.75 -8.89 -27.98
C PRO A 338 -12.87 -8.15 -29.33
N GLY A 339 -13.69 -7.10 -29.39
CA GLY A 339 -13.84 -6.28 -30.59
C GLY A 339 -12.52 -5.67 -31.08
N PRO A 340 -12.50 -5.09 -32.30
CA PRO A 340 -11.40 -4.28 -32.77
C PRO A 340 -11.09 -3.18 -31.76
N SER A 341 -9.80 -2.89 -31.62
CA SER A 341 -9.36 -1.84 -30.74
C SER A 341 -9.62 -0.47 -31.34
N PHE A 342 -9.69 0.55 -30.49
CA PHE A 342 -9.86 1.93 -30.93
C PHE A 342 -8.69 2.42 -31.80
N PHE A 343 -7.51 1.82 -31.61
CA PHE A 343 -6.36 1.99 -32.52
C PHE A 343 -6.66 1.45 -33.92
N ALA A 344 -7.17 0.23 -34.04
CA ALA A 344 -7.51 -0.38 -35.33
C ALA A 344 -8.65 0.35 -36.06
N LEU A 345 -9.53 1.03 -35.31
CA LEU A 345 -10.64 1.82 -35.85
C LEU A 345 -10.26 3.27 -36.21
N ASN A 346 -9.00 3.69 -36.03
CA ASN A 346 -8.54 5.08 -36.15
C ASN A 346 -9.34 6.08 -35.28
N GLN A 347 -9.88 5.63 -34.14
CA GLN A 347 -10.72 6.44 -33.24
C GLN A 347 -9.94 6.99 -32.04
N GLN A 348 -8.74 7.51 -32.28
CA GLN A 348 -7.80 7.94 -31.23
C GLN A 348 -8.35 9.07 -30.34
N ASN A 349 -9.18 9.98 -30.89
CA ASN A 349 -9.75 11.13 -30.16
C ASN A 349 -10.96 10.80 -29.28
N SER A 350 -11.65 9.68 -29.53
CA SER A 350 -12.90 9.33 -28.84
C SER A 350 -12.69 8.88 -27.39
N ILE A 351 -11.48 8.41 -27.05
CA ILE A 351 -11.10 8.05 -25.67
C ILE A 351 -10.94 9.31 -24.79
N ILE A 352 -10.58 10.44 -25.40
CA ILE A 352 -10.39 11.73 -24.73
C ILE A 352 -11.75 12.42 -24.49
N GLU A 353 -12.67 12.38 -25.46
CA GLU A 353 -14.00 13.01 -25.35
C GLU A 353 -14.98 12.26 -24.45
N THR A 354 -14.92 10.92 -24.39
CA THR A 354 -15.87 10.13 -23.57
C THR A 354 -15.70 10.39 -22.07
N ARG A 355 -14.54 10.92 -21.62
CA ARG A 355 -14.35 11.37 -20.23
C ARG A 355 -14.90 12.76 -19.93
N CYS A 356 -15.19 13.60 -20.93
CA CYS A 356 -15.86 14.90 -20.72
C CYS A 356 -17.37 14.75 -20.51
N CYS A 357 -18.00 13.72 -21.08
CA CYS A 357 -19.47 13.57 -21.04
C CYS A 357 -20.01 12.89 -19.77
N ASP A 358 -19.22 12.06 -19.09
CA ASP A 358 -19.63 11.42 -17.81
C ASP A 358 -19.74 12.42 -16.65
N LEU A 359 -19.27 13.66 -16.81
CA LEU A 359 -19.44 14.75 -15.86
C LEU A 359 -20.59 15.72 -16.17
N ILE A 360 -21.24 15.64 -17.35
CA ILE A 360 -22.16 16.70 -17.81
C ILE A 360 -23.62 16.23 -17.97
N ALA A 361 -23.91 14.92 -18.03
CA ALA A 361 -25.25 14.41 -18.30
C ALA A 361 -26.23 14.38 -17.10
N LEU A 362 -26.09 15.29 -16.13
CA LEU A 362 -27.08 15.48 -15.05
C LEU A 362 -27.54 16.93 -14.84
N THR A 363 -27.05 17.91 -15.60
CA THR A 363 -27.43 19.32 -15.39
C THR A 363 -27.54 20.10 -16.71
N SER A 364 -28.47 19.72 -17.58
CA SER A 364 -28.87 20.61 -18.69
C SER A 364 -29.85 21.68 -18.18
N GLY A 365 -29.34 22.91 -17.99
CA GLY A 365 -30.14 24.09 -17.67
C GLY A 365 -29.41 25.41 -17.94
N ILE A 366 -29.46 25.86 -19.20
CA ILE A 366 -29.47 27.25 -19.73
C ILE A 366 -28.43 28.26 -19.19
N HIS A 367 -27.65 28.81 -20.12
CA HIS A 367 -26.62 29.84 -19.94
C HIS A 367 -27.18 31.28 -20.03
N LEU A 368 -26.74 32.20 -19.15
CA LEU A 368 -26.39 33.63 -19.36
C LEU A 368 -26.06 34.31 -17.99
N PRO A 369 -25.28 35.42 -17.92
CA PRO A 369 -23.97 35.44 -17.27
C PRO A 369 -23.86 36.31 -15.99
N ASN A 370 -22.71 36.12 -15.32
CA ASN A 370 -22.06 36.98 -14.32
C ASN A 370 -22.80 37.22 -12.99
N ASN A 371 -22.35 36.52 -11.94
CA ASN A 371 -21.75 37.17 -10.77
C ASN A 371 -21.05 36.14 -9.86
N ILE A 372 -19.88 36.54 -9.38
CA ILE A 372 -18.97 35.79 -8.51
C ILE A 372 -19.62 35.68 -7.12
N ALA A 373 -20.03 34.47 -6.73
CA ALA A 373 -20.33 34.10 -5.36
C ALA A 373 -20.09 32.60 -5.17
N GLU A 374 -19.31 32.27 -4.14
CA GLU A 374 -18.84 30.96 -3.68
C GLU A 374 -19.74 29.75 -4.00
N GLU A 375 -19.28 28.86 -4.89
CA GLU A 375 -19.69 27.46 -4.86
C GLU A 375 -18.94 26.77 -3.71
N ILE A 376 -19.68 26.44 -2.64
CA ILE A 376 -19.19 25.57 -1.57
C ILE A 376 -19.03 24.17 -2.18
N GLY A 377 -17.84 23.88 -2.72
CA GLY A 377 -17.48 22.54 -3.12
C GLY A 377 -17.40 21.62 -1.90
N GLU A 378 -18.20 20.56 -1.86
CA GLU A 378 -18.08 19.50 -0.87
C GLU A 378 -16.72 18.80 -0.99
N GLY A 379 -16.07 18.53 0.14
CA GLY A 379 -14.83 17.77 0.24
C GLY A 379 -13.53 18.60 0.15
N ALA A 380 -12.42 17.90 -0.11
CA ALA A 380 -11.10 18.51 -0.24
C ALA A 380 -10.93 19.18 -1.60
N VAL A 381 -10.20 20.31 -1.62
CA VAL A 381 -9.93 21.10 -2.83
C VAL A 381 -8.99 20.32 -3.77
N SER A 382 -9.40 20.14 -5.03
CA SER A 382 -8.53 19.52 -6.04
C SER A 382 -7.45 20.50 -6.50
N LEU A 383 -6.20 20.16 -6.26
CA LEU A 383 -5.04 20.93 -6.70
C LEU A 383 -4.55 20.43 -8.06
N THR A 384 -4.26 21.40 -8.92
CA THR A 384 -3.74 21.24 -10.27
C THR A 384 -2.48 22.09 -10.43
N TYR A 385 -1.72 21.88 -11.49
CA TYR A 385 -0.59 22.75 -11.84
C TYR A 385 -0.95 24.25 -11.81
N ASN A 386 -2.18 24.61 -12.20
CA ASN A 386 -2.59 26.02 -12.34
C ASN A 386 -2.96 26.71 -11.02
N ASN A 387 -3.49 25.97 -10.02
CA ASN A 387 -4.03 26.57 -8.80
C ASN A 387 -3.18 26.29 -7.55
N ILE A 388 -2.18 25.41 -7.65
CA ILE A 388 -1.42 24.96 -6.48
C ILE A 388 -0.65 26.12 -5.84
N ASP A 389 0.10 26.91 -6.62
CA ASP A 389 0.94 27.97 -6.05
C ASP A 389 0.11 29.05 -5.33
N ALA A 390 -1.03 29.44 -5.89
CA ALA A 390 -1.97 30.34 -5.23
C ALA A 390 -2.50 29.74 -3.92
N THR A 391 -2.94 28.48 -3.95
CA THR A 391 -3.47 27.81 -2.75
C THR A 391 -2.43 27.70 -1.64
N LEU A 392 -1.17 27.42 -2.00
CA LEU A 392 -0.07 27.33 -1.02
C LEU A 392 0.32 28.68 -0.43
N ALA A 393 0.19 29.76 -1.20
CA ALA A 393 0.55 31.11 -0.77
C ALA A 393 -0.55 31.79 0.06
N GLU A 394 -1.81 31.53 -0.26
CA GLU A 394 -2.98 32.17 0.38
C GLU A 394 -3.36 31.55 1.73
N ASN A 395 -2.82 30.37 2.05
CA ASN A 395 -3.21 29.62 3.24
C ASN A 395 -2.03 29.38 4.19
N GLU A 396 -2.25 29.62 5.50
CA GLU A 396 -1.28 29.37 6.56
C GLU A 396 -0.91 27.87 6.60
N LEU A 397 -1.91 26.99 6.53
CA LEU A 397 -1.74 25.53 6.54
C LEU A 397 -2.47 24.87 5.36
N VAL A 398 -1.74 24.14 4.52
CA VAL A 398 -2.34 23.29 3.47
C VAL A 398 -2.01 21.83 3.76
N PHE A 399 -3.05 21.02 3.98
CA PHE A 399 -2.91 19.58 4.20
C PHE A 399 -3.32 18.81 2.95
N ILE A 400 -2.33 18.23 2.25
CA ILE A 400 -2.49 17.70 0.90
C ILE A 400 -2.45 16.18 0.90
N ASN A 401 -3.47 15.57 0.28
CA ASN A 401 -3.50 14.16 -0.07
C ASN A 401 -3.05 13.93 -1.52
N PHE A 402 -1.83 13.45 -1.70
CA PHE A 402 -1.31 12.97 -2.97
C PHE A 402 -1.77 11.53 -3.20
N TYR A 403 -2.60 11.34 -4.21
CA TYR A 403 -3.29 10.09 -4.45
C TYR A 403 -3.22 9.67 -5.92
N ALA A 404 -3.54 8.40 -6.19
CA ALA A 404 -3.70 7.89 -7.54
C ALA A 404 -5.01 7.08 -7.59
N GLN A 405 -5.76 7.17 -8.70
CA GLN A 405 -7.12 6.59 -8.78
C GLN A 405 -7.10 5.06 -8.72
N TRP A 406 -6.02 4.45 -9.21
CA TRP A 406 -5.82 3.00 -9.17
C TRP A 406 -5.28 2.50 -7.81
N CYS A 407 -4.85 3.40 -6.92
CA CYS A 407 -4.30 3.03 -5.64
C CYS A 407 -5.42 2.65 -4.65
N ARG A 408 -5.47 1.38 -4.24
CA ARG A 408 -6.42 0.87 -3.23
C ARG A 408 -6.43 1.71 -1.96
N PHE A 409 -5.26 2.07 -1.43
CA PHE A 409 -5.14 2.80 -0.17
C PHE A 409 -5.61 4.26 -0.30
N SER A 410 -5.42 4.85 -1.47
CA SER A 410 -5.93 6.18 -1.82
C SER A 410 -7.46 6.18 -1.87
N ASN A 411 -8.05 5.18 -2.52
CA ASN A 411 -9.51 5.05 -2.62
C ASN A 411 -10.18 4.80 -1.25
N LEU A 412 -9.52 4.04 -0.37
CA LEU A 412 -9.99 3.88 1.02
C LEU A 412 -9.93 5.19 1.81
N LEU A 413 -8.92 6.03 1.55
CA LEU A 413 -8.71 7.29 2.26
C LEU A 413 -9.61 8.42 1.73
N ALA A 414 -9.91 8.45 0.43
CA ALA A 414 -10.66 9.53 -0.21
C ALA A 414 -11.94 9.97 0.54
N PRO A 415 -12.90 9.08 0.86
CA PRO A 415 -14.12 9.50 1.56
C PRO A 415 -13.88 9.94 3.01
N ILE A 416 -12.81 9.46 3.65
CA ILE A 416 -12.42 9.88 5.00
C ILE A 416 -11.82 11.29 4.95
N PHE A 417 -10.97 11.54 3.96
CA PHE A 417 -10.25 12.79 3.78
C PHE A 417 -11.19 13.92 3.33
N ASP A 418 -12.11 13.64 2.39
CA ASP A 418 -13.12 14.62 1.96
C ASP A 418 -14.05 15.00 3.13
N LYS A 419 -14.55 14.02 3.91
CA LYS A 419 -15.35 14.32 5.11
C LYS A 419 -14.57 15.07 6.19
N ALA A 420 -13.28 14.81 6.33
CA ALA A 420 -12.42 15.56 7.25
C ALA A 420 -12.24 17.00 6.77
N ALA A 421 -12.12 17.23 5.46
CA ALA A 421 -12.06 18.56 4.87
C ALA A 421 -13.31 19.39 5.21
N ASP A 422 -14.50 18.80 5.08
CA ASP A 422 -15.75 19.47 5.43
C ASP A 422 -15.80 19.86 6.91
N LYS A 423 -15.42 18.93 7.81
CA LYS A 423 -15.40 19.21 9.25
C LYS A 423 -14.37 20.29 9.62
N ILE A 424 -13.18 20.23 9.03
CA ILE A 424 -12.11 21.21 9.29
C ILE A 424 -12.50 22.59 8.77
N ARG A 425 -13.11 22.66 7.58
CA ARG A 425 -13.65 23.91 7.01
C ARG A 425 -14.76 24.50 7.89
N ALA A 426 -15.60 23.65 8.49
CA ALA A 426 -16.65 24.09 9.42
C ALA A 426 -16.11 24.59 10.77
N GLU A 427 -15.01 23.99 11.24
CA GLU A 427 -14.33 24.31 12.50
C GLU A 427 -13.46 25.58 12.40
N PHE A 428 -12.70 25.71 11.32
CA PHE A 428 -11.82 26.85 11.05
C PHE A 428 -12.38 27.68 9.88
N ARG A 429 -13.30 28.60 10.20
CA ARG A 429 -14.03 29.41 9.20
C ARG A 429 -13.27 30.62 8.67
N GLU A 430 -12.10 30.90 9.25
CA GLU A 430 -11.28 32.05 8.87
C GLU A 430 -10.63 31.80 7.50
N PRO A 431 -10.84 32.70 6.51
CA PRO A 431 -10.20 32.58 5.21
C PRO A 431 -8.67 32.55 5.33
N GLY A 432 -8.01 31.69 4.53
CA GLY A 432 -6.55 31.61 4.53
C GLY A 432 -5.94 30.91 5.74
N ARG A 433 -6.74 30.32 6.66
CA ARG A 433 -6.18 29.63 7.84
C ARG A 433 -5.80 28.18 7.54
N VAL A 434 -6.72 27.37 7.04
CA VAL A 434 -6.45 25.98 6.70
C VAL A 434 -7.22 25.50 5.49
N VAL A 435 -6.54 24.78 4.60
CA VAL A 435 -7.16 24.09 3.46
C VAL A 435 -6.75 22.63 3.46
N MET A 436 -7.74 21.74 3.35
CA MET A 436 -7.50 20.35 2.98
C MET A 436 -7.61 20.21 1.46
N ALA A 437 -6.59 19.64 0.85
CA ALA A 437 -6.42 19.57 -0.58
C ALA A 437 -6.09 18.14 -1.05
N LYS A 438 -6.34 17.84 -2.31
CA LYS A 438 -6.00 16.56 -2.95
C LYS A 438 -5.37 16.78 -4.31
N VAL A 439 -4.35 15.98 -4.64
CA VAL A 439 -3.65 16.00 -5.93
C VAL A 439 -3.76 14.61 -6.55
N ASP A 440 -4.39 14.53 -7.72
CA ASP A 440 -4.37 13.31 -8.53
C ASP A 440 -3.01 13.22 -9.21
N CYS A 441 -2.13 12.35 -8.70
CA CYS A 441 -0.76 12.22 -9.18
C CYS A 441 -0.65 11.57 -10.55
N ASP A 442 -1.70 10.91 -11.04
CA ASP A 442 -1.73 10.37 -12.40
C ASP A 442 -2.01 11.48 -13.43
N GLN A 443 -2.82 12.49 -13.05
CA GLN A 443 -3.12 13.65 -13.89
C GLN A 443 -2.04 14.75 -13.75
N GLU A 444 -1.60 15.00 -12.52
CA GLU A 444 -0.71 16.10 -12.14
C GLU A 444 0.71 15.58 -11.84
N THR A 445 1.30 14.87 -12.81
CA THR A 445 2.61 14.22 -12.65
C THR A 445 3.74 15.20 -12.36
N SER A 446 3.67 16.42 -12.91
CA SER A 446 4.63 17.51 -12.65
C SER A 446 4.56 17.96 -11.18
N VAL A 447 3.35 18.06 -10.62
CA VAL A 447 3.13 18.38 -9.21
C VAL A 447 3.62 17.23 -8.32
N ALA A 448 3.28 15.99 -8.64
CA ALA A 448 3.77 14.82 -7.89
C ALA A 448 5.31 14.74 -7.87
N SER A 449 5.96 15.06 -8.99
CA SER A 449 7.42 15.12 -9.10
C SER A 449 8.00 16.27 -8.27
N ARG A 450 7.39 17.47 -8.33
CA ARG A 450 7.79 18.62 -7.51
C ARG A 450 7.80 18.30 -6.01
N PHE A 451 6.81 17.54 -5.53
CA PHE A 451 6.73 17.13 -4.12
C PHE A 451 7.42 15.80 -3.80
N HIS A 452 8.15 15.22 -4.76
CA HIS A 452 8.97 14.01 -4.58
C HIS A 452 8.14 12.82 -4.06
N ILE A 453 6.92 12.65 -4.60
CA ILE A 453 5.99 11.62 -4.14
C ILE A 453 6.46 10.22 -4.57
N SER A 454 6.80 9.39 -3.59
CA SER A 454 7.32 8.02 -3.80
C SER A 454 6.31 6.91 -3.46
N LYS A 455 5.15 7.27 -2.90
CA LYS A 455 4.12 6.31 -2.45
C LYS A 455 2.72 6.93 -2.43
N TYR A 456 1.69 6.10 -2.45
CA TYR A 456 0.29 6.55 -2.38
C TYR A 456 -0.52 5.81 -1.29
N PRO A 457 -1.44 6.49 -0.59
CA PRO A 457 -1.55 7.95 -0.52
C PRO A 457 -0.40 8.54 0.29
N THR A 458 0.10 9.71 -0.11
CA THR A 458 1.07 10.51 0.66
C THR A 458 0.37 11.75 1.19
N LEU A 459 0.51 12.00 2.49
CA LEU A 459 -0.14 13.11 3.17
C LEU A 459 0.92 14.12 3.61
N LYS A 460 1.02 15.25 2.91
CA LYS A 460 2.02 16.29 3.18
C LYS A 460 1.37 17.54 3.74
N VAL A 461 2.14 18.26 4.56
CA VAL A 461 1.74 19.54 5.12
C VAL A 461 2.61 20.63 4.50
N ILE A 462 1.96 21.71 4.09
CA ILE A 462 2.62 22.93 3.63
C ILE A 462 2.24 24.03 4.62
N ARG A 463 3.23 24.82 5.06
CA ARG A 463 3.04 25.95 5.95
C ARG A 463 3.56 27.21 5.32
N ASN A 464 2.72 28.25 5.22
CA ASN A 464 3.12 29.54 4.66
C ASN A 464 3.86 29.39 3.31
N GLY A 465 3.34 28.53 2.43
CA GLY A 465 3.95 28.19 1.13
C GLY A 465 5.16 27.25 1.16
N GLN A 466 5.69 26.88 2.33
CA GLN A 466 6.88 26.04 2.49
C GLN A 466 6.50 24.58 2.82
N PRO A 467 7.00 23.59 2.06
CA PRO A 467 6.75 22.19 2.36
C PRO A 467 7.45 21.74 3.64
N THR A 468 6.73 21.08 4.55
CA THR A 468 7.35 20.43 5.70
C THR A 468 8.05 19.16 5.26
N LYS A 469 9.21 18.83 5.88
CA LYS A 469 9.89 17.55 5.63
C LYS A 469 9.03 16.36 6.06
N ARG A 470 8.31 16.51 7.18
CA ARG A 470 7.49 15.45 7.76
C ARG A 470 6.18 15.25 7.02
N GLU A 471 5.82 13.98 6.87
CA GLU A 471 4.53 13.54 6.32
C GLU A 471 3.62 13.08 7.45
N TYR A 472 2.30 13.15 7.23
CA TYR A 472 1.36 12.54 8.16
C TYR A 472 1.32 11.03 7.98
N ARG A 473 1.86 10.31 8.98
CA ARG A 473 1.86 8.83 9.04
C ARG A 473 0.97 8.28 10.15
N GLY A 474 0.13 9.11 10.76
CA GLY A 474 -0.81 8.74 11.82
C GLY A 474 -2.05 7.98 11.32
N GLN A 475 -2.99 7.73 12.23
CA GLN A 475 -4.23 7.00 11.92
C GLN A 475 -5.05 7.71 10.84
N ARG A 476 -5.59 6.95 9.87
CA ARG A 476 -6.41 7.49 8.77
C ARG A 476 -7.89 7.51 9.17
N SER A 477 -8.26 8.40 10.09
CA SER A 477 -9.65 8.66 10.48
C SER A 477 -9.93 10.15 10.52
N ILE A 478 -11.21 10.52 10.50
CA ILE A 478 -11.65 11.92 10.52
C ILE A 478 -11.16 12.61 11.79
N GLU A 479 -11.31 11.96 12.94
CA GLU A 479 -10.94 12.49 14.25
C GLU A 479 -9.43 12.69 14.34
N ALA A 480 -8.64 11.77 13.78
CA ALA A 480 -7.18 11.85 13.79
C ALA A 480 -6.66 12.98 12.88
N PHE A 481 -7.34 13.27 11.76
CA PHE A 481 -7.01 14.43 10.92
C PHE A 481 -7.40 15.75 11.57
N GLN A 482 -8.58 15.84 12.19
CA GLN A 482 -8.98 17.04 12.94
C GLN A 482 -7.99 17.34 14.07
N GLU A 483 -7.65 16.33 14.87
CA GLU A 483 -6.70 16.49 15.97
C GLU A 483 -5.31 16.88 15.47
N PHE A 484 -4.87 16.29 14.35
CA PHE A 484 -3.63 16.68 13.72
C PHE A 484 -3.65 18.15 13.29
N VAL A 485 -4.69 18.60 12.59
CA VAL A 485 -4.82 19.99 12.14
C VAL A 485 -4.86 20.96 13.32
N ARG A 486 -5.59 20.66 14.41
CA ARG A 486 -5.57 21.46 15.64
C ARG A 486 -4.16 21.62 16.18
N LYS A 487 -3.47 20.51 16.41
CA LYS A 487 -2.08 20.52 16.87
C LYS A 487 -1.15 21.26 15.92
N GLN A 488 -1.42 21.21 14.61
CA GLN A 488 -0.64 21.95 13.63
C GLN A 488 -0.92 23.47 13.72
N LEU A 489 -2.13 23.92 14.01
CA LEU A 489 -2.47 25.34 14.15
C LEU A 489 -2.18 25.93 15.55
N GLU A 490 -1.79 25.10 16.53
CA GLU A 490 -1.31 25.59 17.83
C GLU A 490 -0.01 26.39 17.67
N ASP A 491 0.05 27.54 18.35
CA ASP A 491 1.24 28.38 18.45
C ASP A 491 2.34 27.60 19.19
N PRO A 492 3.48 27.33 18.55
CA PRO A 492 4.56 26.58 19.17
C PRO A 492 5.38 27.41 20.16
N ILE A 493 5.22 28.74 20.17
CA ILE A 493 6.01 29.63 21.01
C ILE A 493 5.45 29.65 22.43
N ARG A 494 6.32 29.42 23.41
CA ARG A 494 6.00 29.53 24.83
C ARG A 494 6.56 30.82 25.41
N GLU A 495 5.69 31.67 25.92
CA GLU A 495 6.08 32.91 26.58
C GLU A 495 6.61 32.62 27.99
N PHE A 496 7.72 33.24 28.37
CA PHE A 496 8.22 33.28 29.74
C PHE A 496 8.29 34.72 30.23
N PHE A 497 8.10 34.92 31.54
CA PHE A 497 8.06 36.25 32.15
C PHE A 497 9.27 36.50 33.04
N ASP A 498 9.95 35.45 33.49
CA ASP A 498 11.14 35.50 34.32
C ASP A 498 12.25 34.60 33.76
N LEU A 499 13.51 35.07 33.81
CA LEU A 499 14.67 34.29 33.38
C LEU A 499 14.86 32.99 34.19
N ARG A 500 14.34 32.92 35.41
CA ARG A 500 14.36 31.71 36.23
C ARG A 500 13.58 30.56 35.61
N GLU A 501 12.50 30.86 34.89
CA GLU A 501 11.71 29.85 34.16
C GLU A 501 12.56 29.14 33.10
N LEU A 502 13.55 29.82 32.53
CA LEU A 502 14.47 29.22 31.55
C LEU A 502 15.40 28.17 32.16
N ASN A 503 15.62 28.18 33.48
CA ASN A 503 16.47 27.19 34.16
C ASN A 503 15.69 25.90 34.51
N GLU A 504 14.36 25.95 34.48
CA GLU A 504 13.48 24.81 34.75
C GLU A 504 13.09 24.05 33.47
N LEU A 505 13.57 24.51 32.31
CA LEU A 505 13.32 23.88 31.01
C LEU A 505 14.08 22.57 30.86
N ASP A 506 13.50 21.65 30.07
CA ASP A 506 14.05 20.32 29.80
C ASP A 506 15.37 20.42 29.03
N ASP A 507 16.49 20.16 29.73
CA ASP A 507 17.85 20.25 29.22
C ASP A 507 18.23 19.14 28.22
N LYS A 508 17.33 18.19 27.98
CA LYS A 508 17.45 17.17 26.93
C LYS A 508 16.95 17.66 25.58
N LYS A 509 16.31 18.83 25.52
CA LYS A 509 15.70 19.37 24.29
C LYS A 509 16.47 20.56 23.76
N ARG A 510 16.46 20.68 22.43
CA ARG A 510 16.99 21.83 21.70
C ARG A 510 15.97 22.95 21.71
N MET A 511 16.45 24.16 21.94
CA MET A 511 15.58 25.32 22.15
C MET A 511 16.09 26.52 21.37
N ILE A 512 15.18 27.28 20.79
CA ILE A 512 15.47 28.62 20.28
C ILE A 512 14.67 29.61 21.14
N ILE A 513 15.39 30.55 21.73
CA ILE A 513 14.86 31.53 22.67
C ILE A 513 14.99 32.91 22.03
N GLY A 514 13.86 33.57 21.82
CA GLY A 514 13.79 34.95 21.34
C GLY A 514 13.58 35.94 22.48
N TYR A 515 14.30 37.04 22.45
CA TYR A 515 14.14 38.17 23.36
C TYR A 515 13.72 39.37 22.51
N PHE A 516 12.51 39.88 22.75
CA PHE A 516 11.94 40.99 21.97
C PHE A 516 11.30 42.00 22.93
N ASP A 517 11.23 43.28 22.54
CA ASP A 517 10.62 44.29 23.40
C ASP A 517 9.09 44.19 23.45
N ARG A 518 8.47 43.88 22.30
CA ARG A 518 7.02 43.85 22.09
C ARG A 518 6.65 42.88 20.95
N LYS A 519 5.36 42.55 20.83
CA LYS A 519 4.85 41.55 19.85
C LYS A 519 4.60 42.11 18.46
N ASP A 520 4.42 43.42 18.32
CA ASP A 520 4.04 44.11 17.08
C ASP A 520 5.23 44.53 16.21
N ILE A 521 6.42 43.95 16.43
CA ILE A 521 7.62 44.23 15.64
C ILE A 521 7.83 43.20 14.52
N PRO A 522 8.33 43.61 13.34
CA PRO A 522 8.58 42.71 12.21
C PRO A 522 9.48 41.52 12.53
N GLU A 523 10.47 41.70 13.40
CA GLU A 523 11.44 40.67 13.80
C GLU A 523 10.75 39.52 14.54
N TYR A 524 9.79 39.83 15.42
CA TYR A 524 9.02 38.81 16.13
C TYR A 524 8.10 38.03 15.18
N GLU A 525 7.51 38.70 14.19
CA GLU A 525 6.70 38.03 13.17
C GLU A 525 7.51 37.03 12.34
N LEU A 526 8.76 37.37 11.98
CA LEU A 526 9.67 36.45 11.32
C LEU A 526 10.07 35.28 12.22
N PHE A 527 10.37 35.55 13.48
CA PHE A 527 10.62 34.51 14.48
C PHE A 527 9.44 33.54 14.62
N ARG A 528 8.20 34.06 14.67
CA ARG A 528 6.99 33.24 14.71
C ARG A 528 6.84 32.36 13.48
N LYS A 529 7.13 32.88 12.28
CA LYS A 529 7.12 32.07 11.05
C LYS A 529 8.13 30.92 11.11
N VAL A 530 9.35 31.18 11.59
CA VAL A 530 10.39 30.15 11.75
C VAL A 530 9.98 29.12 12.81
N ALA A 531 9.45 29.56 13.96
CA ALA A 531 8.96 28.70 15.02
C ALA A 531 7.85 27.76 14.53
N THR A 532 6.90 28.29 13.76
CA THR A 532 5.80 27.52 13.16
C THR A 532 6.31 26.44 12.19
N ASN A 533 7.41 26.70 11.47
CA ASN A 533 7.98 25.74 10.52
C ASN A 533 8.85 24.65 11.17
N LEU A 534 9.48 24.95 12.31
CA LEU A 534 10.42 24.04 13.00
C LEU A 534 9.90 23.52 14.35
N LYS A 535 8.62 23.70 14.64
CA LYS A 535 8.01 23.32 15.93
C LYS A 535 8.13 21.86 16.33
N ASP A 536 8.28 20.99 15.33
CA ASP A 536 8.40 19.55 15.52
C ASP A 536 9.86 19.12 15.75
N ASP A 537 10.82 20.02 15.51
CA ASP A 537 12.27 19.80 15.63
C ASP A 537 12.88 20.53 16.84
N CYS A 538 12.29 21.65 17.26
CA CYS A 538 12.79 22.50 18.35
C CYS A 538 11.67 23.03 19.23
N GLN A 539 12.02 23.35 20.48
CA GLN A 539 11.17 24.17 21.34
C GLN A 539 11.44 25.65 21.11
N PHE A 540 10.38 26.44 21.01
CA PHE A 540 10.49 27.89 20.81
C PHE A 540 9.96 28.61 22.04
N HIS A 541 10.77 29.52 22.56
CA HIS A 541 10.43 30.32 23.73
C HIS A 541 10.64 31.80 23.44
N VAL A 542 9.82 32.65 24.06
CA VAL A 542 9.95 34.09 23.90
C VAL A 542 9.78 34.84 25.21
N GLY A 543 10.62 35.84 25.44
CA GLY A 543 10.53 36.76 26.56
C GLY A 543 10.30 38.18 26.07
N PHE A 544 9.37 38.89 26.71
CA PHE A 544 9.07 40.30 26.40
C PHE A 544 9.43 41.25 27.55
N GLY A 545 9.78 42.50 27.21
CA GLY A 545 9.95 43.59 28.18
C GLY A 545 10.99 43.28 29.27
N ASN A 546 10.56 43.18 30.53
CA ASN A 546 11.46 42.96 31.68
C ASN A 546 12.32 41.68 31.58
N ALA A 547 11.80 40.62 30.95
CA ALA A 547 12.55 39.39 30.72
C ALA A 547 13.66 39.57 29.68
N SER A 548 13.45 40.44 28.68
CA SER A 548 14.43 40.81 27.64
C SER A 548 15.50 41.77 28.19
N ASN A 549 15.06 42.78 28.94
CA ASN A 549 15.91 43.85 29.49
C ASN A 549 16.95 43.37 30.53
N ALA A 550 16.77 42.17 31.10
CA ALA A 550 17.67 41.63 32.10
C ALA A 550 18.97 41.01 31.51
N LEU A 551 19.01 40.75 30.21
CA LEU A 551 20.15 40.09 29.55
C LEU A 551 20.97 41.03 28.64
N HIS A 552 20.40 42.12 28.10
CA HIS A 552 21.06 42.95 27.06
C HIS A 552 20.59 44.43 27.08
N PRO A 553 21.26 45.36 26.34
CA PRO A 553 20.83 46.75 26.25
C PRO A 553 19.39 46.87 25.71
N PRO A 554 18.56 47.78 26.27
CA PRO A 554 17.18 47.94 25.82
C PRO A 554 17.12 48.38 24.35
N GLY A 555 16.29 47.71 23.54
CA GLY A 555 16.03 48.10 22.14
C GLY A 555 16.55 47.15 21.06
N GLU A 556 17.35 46.13 21.39
CA GLU A 556 17.89 45.19 20.39
C GLU A 556 17.32 43.77 20.59
N PRO A 557 16.52 43.25 19.63
CA PRO A 557 16.03 41.89 19.69
C PRO A 557 17.16 40.88 19.50
N ILE A 558 17.12 39.77 20.22
CA ILE A 558 18.17 38.75 20.20
C ILE A 558 17.53 37.37 20.11
N ILE A 559 18.15 36.47 19.32
CA ILE A 559 17.77 35.07 19.23
C ILE A 559 18.95 34.22 19.67
N VAL A 560 18.72 33.30 20.60
CA VAL A 560 19.73 32.38 21.16
C VAL A 560 19.28 30.94 20.94
N PHE A 561 20.18 30.13 20.40
CA PHE A 561 20.05 28.68 20.40
C PHE A 561 20.66 28.11 21.69
N ARG A 562 19.89 27.27 22.36
CA ARG A 562 20.33 26.45 23.49
C ARG A 562 20.32 25.00 23.08
N SER A 563 21.48 24.35 23.20
CA SER A 563 21.65 22.94 22.88
C SER A 563 20.94 22.04 23.89
N ASP A 564 20.82 20.75 23.55
CA ASP A 564 20.46 19.68 24.48
C ASP A 564 21.61 19.42 25.46
N LYS A 565 21.84 20.35 26.41
CA LYS A 565 23.00 20.35 27.33
C LYS A 565 23.21 19.05 28.10
N ALA A 566 22.14 18.32 28.40
CA ALA A 566 22.26 16.99 29.00
C ALA A 566 22.96 16.00 28.04
N LEU A 567 22.67 16.06 26.75
CA LEU A 567 23.06 15.08 25.73
C LEU A 567 24.17 15.55 24.80
N SER A 568 24.61 16.81 24.87
CA SER A 568 25.63 17.42 24.00
C SER A 568 26.64 18.26 24.78
N ASN A 569 27.82 18.47 24.19
CA ASN A 569 28.85 19.41 24.67
C ASN A 569 28.74 20.81 24.00
N ASP A 570 27.73 21.04 23.16
CA ASP A 570 27.56 22.29 22.42
C ASP A 570 27.24 23.46 23.38
N GLU A 571 27.91 24.60 23.19
CA GLU A 571 27.60 25.83 23.91
C GLU A 571 26.37 26.55 23.32
N ASP A 572 25.79 27.46 24.11
CA ASP A 572 24.70 28.32 23.63
C ASP A 572 25.23 29.26 22.54
N GLU A 573 24.46 29.46 21.47
CA GLU A 573 24.88 30.26 20.32
C GLU A 573 23.88 31.37 20.04
N THR A 574 24.36 32.61 20.00
CA THR A 574 23.55 33.76 19.58
C THR A 574 23.56 33.88 18.05
N TYR A 575 22.38 34.01 17.45
CA TYR A 575 22.25 34.32 16.03
C TYR A 575 22.82 35.71 15.75
N ARG A 576 23.74 35.81 14.78
CA ARG A 576 24.43 37.06 14.41
C ARG A 576 24.00 37.64 13.06
N GLY A 577 23.10 36.96 12.37
CA GLY A 577 22.59 37.38 11.06
C GLY A 577 21.52 38.45 11.17
N SER A 578 20.93 38.82 10.03
CA SER A 578 19.83 39.80 10.03
C SER A 578 18.55 39.18 10.57
N LEU A 579 17.91 39.85 11.55
CA LEU A 579 16.60 39.47 12.10
C LEU A 579 15.42 39.90 11.22
N THR A 580 15.68 40.67 10.15
CA THR A 580 14.69 41.05 9.14
C THR A 580 14.75 40.15 7.90
N ASN A 581 15.72 39.24 7.83
CA ASN A 581 15.88 38.29 6.73
C ASN A 581 15.36 36.90 7.15
N TYR A 582 14.19 36.54 6.62
CA TYR A 582 13.56 35.25 6.89
C TYR A 582 14.44 34.06 6.50
N ASP A 583 15.03 34.09 5.29
CA ASP A 583 15.76 32.93 4.75
C ASP A 583 17.02 32.64 5.55
N GLU A 584 17.75 33.68 5.93
CA GLU A 584 18.96 33.58 6.76
C GLU A 584 18.65 33.01 8.15
N LEU A 585 17.62 33.54 8.81
CA LEU A 585 17.19 33.05 10.11
C LEU A 585 16.67 31.61 10.05
N ASN A 586 15.91 31.27 9.01
CA ASN A 586 15.34 29.94 8.83
C ASN A 586 16.43 28.89 8.56
N VAL A 587 17.43 29.20 7.73
CA VAL A 587 18.57 28.30 7.47
C VAL A 587 19.36 28.05 8.75
N TRP A 588 19.71 29.12 9.48
CA TRP A 588 20.43 28.99 10.76
C TRP A 588 19.62 28.15 11.76
N ALA A 589 18.34 28.47 11.96
CA ALA A 589 17.48 27.74 12.89
C ALA A 589 17.36 26.25 12.50
N GLN A 590 17.24 25.95 11.20
CA GLN A 590 17.15 24.57 10.71
C GLN A 590 18.43 23.78 11.00
N GLU A 591 19.62 24.38 10.80
CA GLU A 591 20.90 23.75 11.12
C GLU A 591 21.06 23.46 12.61
N LYS A 592 20.52 24.32 13.48
CA LYS A 592 20.59 24.11 14.94
C LYS A 592 19.57 23.09 15.45
N CYS A 593 18.36 23.13 14.90
CA CYS A 593 17.25 22.29 15.34
C CYS A 593 17.32 20.85 14.86
N VAL A 594 17.96 20.59 13.71
CA VAL A 594 18.12 19.23 13.17
C VAL A 594 19.53 18.73 13.48
N PRO A 595 19.73 17.92 14.53
CA PRO A 595 21.07 17.44 14.89
C PRO A 595 21.62 16.45 13.86
N LEU A 596 22.96 16.38 13.77
CA LEU A 596 23.66 15.38 12.93
C LEU A 596 23.33 13.95 13.37
N VAL A 597 23.26 13.71 14.67
CA VAL A 597 22.84 12.44 15.26
C VAL A 597 21.41 12.58 15.77
N ARG A 598 20.49 11.81 15.18
CA ARG A 598 19.04 11.87 15.46
C ARG A 598 18.59 10.69 16.31
N GLU A 599 17.65 10.89 17.22
CA GLU A 599 17.01 9.77 17.90
C GLU A 599 16.02 9.09 16.94
N ILE A 600 16.14 7.77 16.75
CA ILE A 600 15.14 6.99 16.04
C ILE A 600 14.03 6.55 17.02
N THR A 601 12.79 6.82 16.63
CA THR A 601 11.58 6.43 17.35
C THR A 601 10.62 5.73 16.38
N PHE A 602 9.54 5.13 16.87
CA PHE A 602 8.56 4.49 15.99
C PHE A 602 7.83 5.49 15.09
N GLU A 603 7.74 6.75 15.51
CA GLU A 603 7.08 7.83 14.79
C GLU A 603 7.90 8.32 13.58
N ASN A 604 9.24 8.38 13.72
CA ASN A 604 10.14 8.88 12.66
C ASN A 604 10.89 7.77 11.91
N ALA A 605 10.83 6.51 12.35
CA ALA A 605 11.57 5.42 11.70
C ALA A 605 11.21 5.29 10.20
N GLU A 606 9.92 5.39 9.86
CA GLU A 606 9.48 5.31 8.45
C GLU A 606 10.05 6.45 7.60
N GLU A 607 10.17 7.67 8.16
CA GLU A 607 10.82 8.81 7.50
C GLU A 607 12.33 8.58 7.30
N LEU A 608 13.03 8.15 8.35
CA LEU A 608 14.47 7.89 8.28
C LEU A 608 14.80 6.78 7.28
N THR A 609 13.96 5.76 7.15
CA THR A 609 14.16 4.68 6.18
C THR A 609 13.91 5.11 4.73
N GLU A 610 13.06 6.12 4.51
CA GLU A 610 12.80 6.65 3.16
C GLU A 610 13.96 7.47 2.60
N GLU A 611 14.88 7.94 3.46
CA GLU A 611 16.11 8.59 3.01
C GLU A 611 17.04 7.61 2.26
N GLY A 612 16.84 6.30 2.42
CA GLY A 612 17.57 5.26 1.69
C GLY A 612 19.04 5.07 2.11
N LEU A 613 19.50 5.80 3.13
CA LEU A 613 20.85 5.71 3.67
C LEU A 613 20.95 4.62 4.75
N PRO A 614 22.02 3.80 4.79
CA PRO A 614 22.29 2.89 5.89
C PRO A 614 22.28 3.60 7.25
N PHE A 615 21.90 2.88 8.30
CA PHE A 615 21.87 3.41 9.66
C PHE A 615 23.13 3.01 10.42
N LEU A 616 23.81 3.96 11.06
CA LEU A 616 24.77 3.73 12.12
C LEU A 616 24.12 4.11 13.45
N ILE A 617 23.76 3.10 14.24
CA ILE A 617 22.89 3.24 15.41
C ILE A 617 23.67 2.94 16.69
N LEU A 618 23.65 3.87 17.64
CA LEU A 618 23.96 3.59 19.04
C LEU A 618 22.68 3.15 19.76
N PHE A 619 22.66 1.91 20.23
CA PHE A 619 21.67 1.46 21.20
C PHE A 619 22.18 1.73 22.61
N HIS A 620 21.38 2.39 23.43
CA HIS A 620 21.74 2.76 24.79
C HIS A 620 20.57 2.54 25.76
N ALA A 621 20.87 2.47 27.06
CA ALA A 621 19.84 2.49 28.09
C ALA A 621 19.23 3.91 28.19
N PRO A 622 17.94 4.08 28.53
CA PRO A 622 17.29 5.40 28.56
C PRO A 622 17.94 6.43 29.49
N ASP A 623 18.63 5.95 30.53
CA ASP A 623 19.36 6.72 31.52
C ASP A 623 20.85 6.91 31.19
N ASP A 624 21.37 6.20 30.18
CA ASP A 624 22.76 6.31 29.74
C ASP A 624 22.96 7.50 28.78
N ILE A 625 23.07 8.68 29.38
CA ILE A 625 23.27 9.96 28.71
C ILE A 625 24.74 10.14 28.26
N GLU A 626 25.69 9.60 29.02
CA GLU A 626 27.13 9.75 28.77
C GLU A 626 27.56 9.07 27.47
N SER A 627 27.08 7.85 27.20
CA SER A 627 27.37 7.15 25.94
C SER A 627 26.80 7.89 24.72
N VAL A 628 25.62 8.51 24.87
CA VAL A 628 25.00 9.34 23.82
C VAL A 628 25.86 10.56 23.53
N LYS A 629 26.31 11.25 24.59
CA LYS A 629 27.16 12.44 24.50
C LYS A 629 28.49 12.14 23.82
N LEU A 630 29.14 11.04 24.23
CA LEU A 630 30.38 10.55 23.64
C LEU A 630 30.21 10.23 22.15
N TYR A 631 29.15 9.51 21.79
CA TYR A 631 28.89 9.13 20.41
C TYR A 631 28.64 10.34 19.52
N LYS A 632 27.85 11.31 19.99
CA LYS A 632 27.60 12.59 19.29
C LYS A 632 28.90 13.36 19.01
N ASP A 633 29.77 13.48 20.02
CA ASP A 633 31.06 14.16 19.89
C ASP A 633 31.95 13.48 18.83
N ILE A 634 32.09 12.16 18.92
CA ILE A 634 32.93 11.39 18.00
C ILE A 634 32.40 11.43 16.56
N VAL A 635 31.09 11.28 16.36
CA VAL A 635 30.47 11.37 15.02
C VAL A 635 30.71 12.76 14.43
N THR A 636 30.49 13.82 15.21
CA THR A 636 30.67 15.20 14.75
C THR A 636 32.12 15.49 14.38
N ARG A 637 33.08 15.01 15.17
CA ARG A 637 34.51 15.26 14.95
C ARG A 637 35.11 14.42 13.83
N THR A 638 34.66 13.17 13.65
CA THR A 638 35.34 12.18 12.78
C THR A 638 34.55 11.76 11.54
N LEU A 639 33.22 11.85 11.56
CA LEU A 639 32.33 11.31 10.53
C LEU A 639 31.47 12.36 9.81
N ILE A 640 31.70 13.66 10.03
CA ILE A 640 30.95 14.72 9.35
C ILE A 640 31.01 14.65 7.82
N SER A 641 32.10 14.11 7.27
CA SER A 641 32.27 13.87 5.83
C SER A 641 31.32 12.79 5.27
N GLU A 642 30.81 11.90 6.11
CA GLU A 642 29.91 10.80 5.74
C GLU A 642 28.42 11.17 5.89
N LYS A 643 28.10 12.43 6.24
CA LYS A 643 26.72 12.88 6.52
C LYS A 643 25.71 12.68 5.38
N GLN A 644 26.18 12.50 4.14
CA GLN A 644 25.35 12.25 2.97
C GLN A 644 25.25 10.76 2.60
N ASN A 645 26.06 9.91 3.23
CA ASN A 645 26.16 8.49 2.90
C ASN A 645 25.49 7.59 3.95
N VAL A 646 25.41 8.04 5.21
CA VAL A 646 24.91 7.25 6.35
C VAL A 646 24.13 8.13 7.31
N ASN A 647 23.08 7.55 7.89
CA ASN A 647 22.30 8.16 8.96
C ASN A 647 22.85 7.78 10.33
N PHE A 648 23.30 8.78 11.08
CA PHE A 648 23.77 8.61 12.46
C PHE A 648 22.59 8.70 13.43
N LEU A 649 22.34 7.63 14.16
CA LEU A 649 21.17 7.49 15.00
C LEU A 649 21.49 7.04 16.42
N THR A 650 20.63 7.40 17.37
CA THR A 650 20.56 6.81 18.70
C THR A 650 19.20 6.13 18.89
N ALA A 651 19.17 5.00 19.57
CA ALA A 651 17.95 4.25 19.83
C ALA A 651 17.86 3.82 21.29
N ASP A 652 16.71 4.06 21.91
CA ASP A 652 16.35 3.53 23.21
C ASP A 652 16.29 1.99 23.14
N GLY A 653 17.26 1.33 23.78
CA GLY A 653 17.39 -0.13 23.74
C GLY A 653 16.23 -0.89 24.40
N LEU A 654 15.45 -0.26 25.29
CA LEU A 654 14.24 -0.87 25.85
C LEU A 654 13.11 -0.86 24.82
N LYS A 655 12.89 0.28 24.15
CA LYS A 655 11.87 0.41 23.10
C LYS A 655 12.20 -0.45 21.88
N PHE A 656 13.48 -0.53 21.52
CA PHE A 656 13.98 -1.30 20.38
C PHE A 656 14.61 -2.65 20.78
N ALA A 657 14.05 -3.31 21.80
CA ALA A 657 14.50 -4.64 22.24
C ALA A 657 14.38 -5.70 21.12
N HIS A 658 13.40 -5.60 20.23
CA HIS A 658 13.24 -6.54 19.12
C HIS A 658 14.42 -6.49 18.13
N PRO A 659 14.83 -5.32 17.57
CA PRO A 659 16.09 -5.21 16.80
C PRO A 659 17.33 -5.74 17.53
N LEU A 660 17.46 -5.52 18.84
CA LEU A 660 18.57 -6.08 19.62
C LEU A 660 18.59 -7.61 19.60
N HIS A 661 17.41 -8.25 19.73
CA HIS A 661 17.30 -9.69 19.62
C HIS A 661 17.68 -10.24 18.24
N HIS A 662 17.47 -9.49 17.14
CA HIS A 662 17.95 -9.88 15.80
C HIS A 662 19.48 -9.92 15.72
N LEU A 663 20.17 -9.09 16.50
CA LEU A 663 21.62 -9.12 16.66
C LEU A 663 22.12 -10.19 17.64
N GLY A 664 21.22 -10.99 18.24
CA GLY A 664 21.55 -11.91 19.31
C GLY A 664 21.95 -11.20 20.61
N LYS A 665 21.52 -9.95 20.79
CA LYS A 665 21.81 -9.10 21.94
C LYS A 665 20.56 -8.87 22.78
N SER A 666 20.78 -8.37 23.99
CA SER A 666 19.75 -8.04 24.97
C SER A 666 19.99 -6.65 25.53
N THR A 667 19.06 -6.16 26.35
CA THR A 667 19.21 -4.88 27.04
C THR A 667 20.37 -4.87 28.04
N ALA A 668 20.89 -6.05 28.43
CA ALA A 668 22.06 -6.19 29.29
C ALA A 668 23.39 -5.98 28.54
N ASP A 669 23.37 -5.98 27.20
CA ASP A 669 24.56 -5.77 26.35
C ASP A 669 24.76 -4.29 25.98
N LEU A 670 23.89 -3.40 26.47
CA LEU A 670 23.97 -1.96 26.19
C LEU A 670 25.10 -1.29 27.00
N PRO A 671 25.77 -0.27 26.46
CA PRO A 671 25.59 0.32 25.13
C PRO A 671 26.27 -0.49 24.01
N LEU A 672 25.70 -0.46 22.80
CA LEU A 672 26.31 -1.09 21.63
C LEU A 672 26.03 -0.31 20.34
N ILE A 673 26.94 -0.42 19.37
CA ILE A 673 26.82 0.23 18.07
C ILE A 673 26.58 -0.84 17.00
N ALA A 674 25.67 -0.57 16.07
CA ALA A 674 25.42 -1.44 14.93
C ALA A 674 25.17 -0.64 13.65
N ILE A 675 25.47 -1.28 12.52
CA ILE A 675 25.07 -0.81 11.21
C ILE A 675 23.87 -1.63 10.75
N ASP A 676 22.81 -0.98 10.27
CA ASP A 676 21.76 -1.62 9.48
C ASP A 676 21.84 -1.10 8.02
N SER A 677 22.13 -2.01 7.09
CA SER A 677 22.29 -1.71 5.67
C SER A 677 21.00 -1.85 4.86
N PHE A 678 19.85 -2.08 5.50
CA PHE A 678 18.58 -2.51 4.89
C PHE A 678 18.61 -3.88 4.18
N ARG A 679 19.74 -4.58 4.26
CA ARG A 679 19.88 -5.99 3.88
C ARG A 679 20.30 -6.82 5.08
N HIS A 680 21.39 -6.41 5.72
CA HIS A 680 21.97 -7.07 6.87
C HIS A 680 22.31 -6.08 7.98
N MET A 681 22.37 -6.59 9.21
CA MET A 681 22.89 -5.87 10.36
C MET A 681 24.30 -6.34 10.74
N TYR A 682 25.16 -5.39 11.13
CA TYR A 682 26.55 -5.64 11.54
C TYR A 682 26.82 -5.00 12.89
N LEU A 683 27.42 -5.74 13.81
CA LEU A 683 27.71 -5.28 15.16
C LEU A 683 29.12 -4.69 15.24
N PHE A 684 29.26 -3.54 15.89
CA PHE A 684 30.56 -3.02 16.31
C PHE A 684 31.05 -3.87 17.49
N LYS A 685 32.23 -4.51 17.34
CA LYS A 685 32.67 -5.64 18.17
C LYS A 685 32.68 -5.35 19.67
N ASP A 686 33.22 -4.21 20.07
CA ASP A 686 33.28 -3.73 21.45
C ASP A 686 32.98 -2.24 21.46
N PHE A 687 32.06 -1.79 22.32
CA PHE A 687 31.76 -0.37 22.46
C PHE A 687 33.00 0.43 22.86
N ASN A 688 33.92 -0.13 23.65
CA ASN A 688 35.13 0.57 24.09
C ASN A 688 36.09 0.90 22.94
N ASP A 689 35.99 0.23 21.79
CA ASP A 689 36.77 0.58 20.60
C ASP A 689 36.37 1.96 20.03
N ILE A 690 35.26 2.55 20.49
CA ILE A 690 34.87 3.91 20.09
C ILE A 690 35.90 4.96 20.51
N TYR A 691 36.62 4.74 21.62
CA TYR A 691 37.67 5.64 22.11
C TYR A 691 38.94 5.58 21.25
N VAL A 692 39.11 4.54 20.43
CA VAL A 692 40.27 4.38 19.57
C VAL A 692 40.05 5.17 18.28
N GLU A 693 40.94 6.12 18.02
CA GLU A 693 40.83 7.02 16.88
C GLU A 693 40.73 6.26 15.55
N GLY A 694 39.74 6.61 14.74
CA GLY A 694 39.53 6.03 13.41
C GLY A 694 38.81 4.68 13.39
N LYS A 695 38.62 3.98 14.51
CA LYS A 695 37.93 2.66 14.52
C LYS A 695 36.49 2.73 14.05
N LEU A 696 35.72 3.71 14.51
CA LEU A 696 34.32 3.88 14.09
C LEU A 696 34.23 4.23 12.59
N LYS A 697 35.19 5.01 12.07
CA LYS A 697 35.30 5.31 10.63
C LYS A 697 35.69 4.07 9.82
N ALA A 698 36.62 3.27 10.31
CA ALA A 698 37.00 2.01 9.68
C ALA A 698 35.82 1.04 9.61
N PHE A 699 34.95 1.02 10.63
CA PHE A 699 33.74 0.20 10.62
C PHE A 699 32.78 0.57 9.47
N LEU A 700 32.63 1.85 9.16
CA LEU A 700 31.88 2.30 7.98
C LEU A 700 32.59 1.97 6.66
N GLN A 701 33.90 2.11 6.59
CA GLN A 701 34.67 1.73 5.39
C GLN A 701 34.60 0.21 5.12
N ASP A 702 34.56 -0.60 6.18
CA ASP A 702 34.38 -2.05 6.09
C ASP A 702 32.97 -2.42 5.56
N LEU A 703 31.95 -1.59 5.83
CA LEU A 703 30.63 -1.74 5.20
C LEU A 703 30.72 -1.48 3.69
N TYR A 704 31.26 -0.33 3.29
CA TYR A 704 31.32 0.07 1.88
C TYR A 704 32.14 -0.89 1.02
N SER A 705 33.23 -1.44 1.57
CA SER A 705 34.08 -2.43 0.88
C SER A 705 33.50 -3.85 0.85
N GLY A 706 32.37 -4.09 1.53
CA GLY A 706 31.79 -5.43 1.71
C GLY A 706 32.59 -6.34 2.64
N LYS A 707 33.62 -5.82 3.32
CA LYS A 707 34.46 -6.56 4.25
C LYS A 707 33.65 -7.11 5.42
N LEU A 708 32.69 -6.36 5.98
CA LEU A 708 31.82 -6.85 7.05
C LEU A 708 31.04 -8.12 6.67
N HIS A 709 30.53 -8.15 5.44
CA HIS A 709 29.81 -9.31 4.92
C HIS A 709 30.75 -10.51 4.72
N ARG A 710 31.95 -10.27 4.17
CA ARG A 710 32.99 -11.29 3.98
C ARG A 710 33.45 -11.88 5.33
N GLU A 711 33.76 -11.04 6.31
CA GLU A 711 34.24 -11.48 7.62
C GLU A 711 33.19 -12.29 8.39
N PHE A 712 31.90 -12.03 8.19
CA PHE A 712 30.85 -12.84 8.81
C PHE A 712 30.87 -14.29 8.29
N HIS A 713 31.06 -14.48 6.98
CA HIS A 713 31.10 -15.81 6.37
C HIS A 713 32.42 -16.55 6.59
N TYR A 714 33.55 -15.84 6.53
CA TYR A 714 34.87 -16.45 6.45
C TYR A 714 35.77 -16.18 7.67
N GLY A 715 35.35 -15.34 8.61
CA GLY A 715 36.19 -14.84 9.69
C GLY A 715 37.09 -13.67 9.26
N PRO A 716 37.82 -13.06 10.20
CA PRO A 716 38.74 -11.96 9.89
C PRO A 716 39.81 -12.39 8.88
N GLU A 717 40.19 -11.47 7.98
CA GLU A 717 41.26 -11.75 7.02
C GLU A 717 42.57 -12.08 7.75
N ILE A 718 43.17 -13.20 7.39
CA ILE A 718 44.48 -13.60 7.90
C ILE A 718 45.51 -12.66 7.26
N THR A 719 45.92 -11.63 7.99
CA THR A 719 47.11 -10.85 7.66
C THR A 719 48.33 -11.74 7.88
N SER A 720 49.34 -11.59 7.01
CA SER A 720 50.46 -12.53 6.82
C SER A 720 51.44 -12.70 8.00
N ASN A 721 51.06 -12.35 9.23
CA ASN A 721 51.89 -12.48 10.43
C ASN A 721 51.34 -13.44 11.51
N ASP A 722 50.12 -13.98 11.36
CA ASP A 722 49.59 -14.99 12.29
C ASP A 722 49.38 -16.31 11.56
N ILE A 723 50.25 -17.29 11.85
CA ILE A 723 50.09 -18.69 11.43
C ILE A 723 49.50 -19.47 12.62
N PRO A 724 48.22 -19.89 12.59
CA PRO A 724 47.75 -20.96 13.47
C PRO A 724 47.89 -22.32 12.80
N GLN A 725 48.29 -23.31 13.59
CA GLN A 725 48.40 -24.71 13.21
C GLN A 725 47.10 -25.25 12.61
N VAL A 726 47.23 -25.92 11.46
CA VAL A 726 46.16 -26.63 10.77
C VAL A 726 45.67 -27.78 11.63
N THR A 727 44.45 -27.68 12.18
CA THR A 727 43.67 -28.83 12.65
C THR A 727 42.26 -28.79 12.05
N GLY A 728 41.90 -29.86 11.35
CA GLY A 728 40.52 -30.32 11.11
C GLY A 728 39.63 -29.47 10.20
N LYS A 729 39.44 -29.91 8.95
CA LYS A 729 38.33 -29.49 8.08
C LYS A 729 36.98 -29.70 8.79
N GLN A 730 36.36 -28.61 9.26
CA GLN A 730 34.91 -28.48 9.32
C GLN A 730 34.49 -27.51 8.23
N VAL A 731 33.76 -28.00 7.23
CA VAL A 731 33.04 -27.17 6.27
C VAL A 731 31.97 -26.43 7.06
N LYS A 732 32.22 -25.17 7.42
CA LYS A 732 31.19 -24.31 8.03
C LYS A 732 30.08 -24.10 7.00
N THR A 733 28.86 -24.48 7.37
CA THR A 733 27.63 -24.13 6.65
C THR A 733 27.59 -22.61 6.45
N PRO A 734 27.33 -22.11 5.23
CA PRO A 734 27.25 -20.67 5.00
C PRO A 734 26.02 -20.10 5.73
N THR A 735 26.23 -19.46 6.87
CA THR A 735 25.20 -18.68 7.57
C THR A 735 25.22 -17.25 7.06
N THR A 736 24.09 -16.71 6.62
CA THR A 736 23.94 -15.30 6.24
C THR A 736 23.95 -14.39 7.48
N PRO A 737 24.51 -13.17 7.41
CA PRO A 737 24.39 -12.20 8.50
C PRO A 737 22.92 -11.94 8.86
N PRO A 738 22.61 -11.52 10.11
CA PRO A 738 21.25 -11.19 10.51
C PRO A 738 20.59 -10.23 9.53
N GLU A 739 19.34 -10.52 9.15
CA GLU A 739 18.57 -9.66 8.26
C GLU A 739 18.29 -8.29 8.92
N SER A 740 18.15 -7.26 8.10
CA SER A 740 17.78 -5.92 8.55
C SER A 740 16.50 -5.93 9.41
N ALA A 741 16.62 -5.41 10.63
CA ALA A 741 15.46 -5.23 11.51
C ALA A 741 14.68 -3.95 11.15
N PHE A 742 15.38 -2.90 10.70
CA PHE A 742 14.77 -1.60 10.40
C PHE A 742 14.11 -1.55 9.01
N LYS A 743 14.42 -2.48 8.10
CA LYS A 743 13.68 -2.65 6.83
C LYS A 743 12.17 -2.87 7.05
N LYS A 744 11.79 -3.48 8.17
CA LYS A 744 10.37 -3.71 8.52
C LYS A 744 9.63 -2.42 8.92
N LEU A 745 10.36 -1.37 9.27
CA LEU A 745 9.84 -0.04 9.60
C LEU A 745 9.76 0.88 8.38
N ALA A 746 10.26 0.43 7.22
CA ALA A 746 10.06 1.11 5.95
C ALA A 746 8.57 1.14 5.53
N PRO A 747 8.18 2.04 4.61
CA PRO A 747 6.81 2.15 4.15
C PRO A 747 6.23 0.79 3.74
N SER A 748 5.21 0.35 4.47
CA SER A 748 4.69 -1.00 4.27
C SER A 748 3.79 -1.07 3.04
N LYS A 749 4.02 -2.07 2.18
CA LYS A 749 3.10 -2.45 1.08
C LYS A 749 1.69 -2.82 1.55
N ASN A 750 1.50 -3.03 2.86
CA ASN A 750 0.19 -3.27 3.47
C ASN A 750 -0.60 -1.98 3.76
N ARG A 751 0.03 -0.81 3.61
CA ARG A 751 -0.55 0.51 3.95
C ARG A 751 -0.40 1.54 2.82
N TYR A 752 0.61 1.36 1.99
CA TYR A 752 0.93 2.21 0.86
C TYR A 752 1.10 1.39 -0.41
N THR A 753 0.83 2.02 -1.53
CA THR A 753 1.33 1.61 -2.83
C THR A 753 2.66 2.32 -3.04
N ILE A 754 3.76 1.59 -3.20
CA ILE A 754 5.10 2.15 -3.37
C ILE A 754 5.37 2.33 -4.87
N VAL A 755 5.80 3.53 -5.29
CA VAL A 755 6.01 3.91 -6.69
C VAL A 755 7.43 3.61 -7.15
N LYS A 756 8.41 3.68 -6.23
CA LYS A 756 9.81 3.30 -6.45
C LYS A 756 10.22 2.23 -5.44
N ASP A 757 10.36 0.97 -5.87
CA ASP A 757 11.11 -0.03 -5.11
C ASP A 757 12.60 0.13 -5.49
N GLU A 758 13.28 1.11 -4.90
CA GLU A 758 14.74 1.29 -4.99
C GLU A 758 15.36 1.06 -3.61
N LEU A 759 15.33 -0.17 -3.09
CA LEU A 759 16.12 -0.61 -1.92
C LEU A 759 16.57 -2.08 -2.04
#